data_AF-A0A2V9QD47-F1
#
_entry.id   AF-A0A2V9QD47-F1
#
_cell.length_a   1.000
_cell.length_b   1.000
_cell.length_c   1.000
_cell.angle_alpha   90.00
_cell.angle_beta   90.00
_cell.angle_gamma   90.00
#
_symmetry.space_group_name_H-M   'P 1'
#
loop_
_entity.id
_entity.type
_entity.pdbx_description
1 polymer ?
#
loop_
_entity_poly.entity_id
_entity_poly.type
_entity_poly.pdbx_seq_one_letter_code
_entity_poly.pdbx_strand_id
1 'polypeptide(L)'
;MAAPVVTGAEPDDISRLVCAGIERLRARLLDLSLANRLLSFKHSEKSRTHIRIIDEVPEILFDKLENGNKLTFAWIDAPDPDLADEQTPEFRFALARKKESDATYLEQKRKLGRRASSRQLERIERELRDRLRRELGLPPVREQKITERAKELGIDPGYDLPEPVSDLPRKHADTKIQTLHYREQMESKLATIRDSDRTLLQDAGVNALYCAFGFVEWYETATSDTALYAPLLFYPVEIERILKDGRYIYSMQSRDGDVEPNITFAELIKRNHGMELPTWEPESSLADFIMRVSRMISTERKWKLRRWVTVGLFTFSKLVMYRDLEAGNWAHERLLDKHPILQDLLVGSESVAEVPIAPEYEIDSRSAEKKIPPLVTDADSSQHSAIIDVLNGKNLVIQGPPGTGKSQTITNVIAAALNDGKKVLFIAEKMAALEVVKSRLDNFGLGHFCLELHSSKTRKTSVLQALNHRLEFRGPNLDIAHLRQALKACEEARSELLYYVTSIKQPVGQTGLTVYEVLRGNCVRTGLAQKFPPELKQARIDRSNELDSFTVQELKQLASTLEVQSSAINHWGGLVRHPWHGLQNDQLDQFYADELATILNRWAQSLVALQDAICQAAAQTGWPITYSVSGAQKFVDVVQKISSPPEEFDEEVFRRLGTNNDRALLASCLADVEQFTAMCTEIDCIVEKRSSALTIGSGRLKDTVREIQEIGFGEYRFKEIEEKFEEARNAAEILDESLQVSTALLNLFGSEVVSVGDLSAITEAISLTQKLPRDVLHLRHSEVLQDVNLSVLERGLHQAEALERRAAVLRNGFELSFIHSSASVKTAAEELASAGFFTSLFSSKCREARRLYNKITRDKKRVSRHGAALVLAGIATYLENLEKFESDDELRKVTGPYFRGIKTSWKELVTICRWAQEIRQALPAISKRTKAIRDFLLGADLDGLDGILAFARTTEYQKLLKALTLTADYSSFDLQVVAIAHRQIATRLAAILQQLRALEVSSNTTVTDLNRLVSVLVTIEELQQKLGQSQAAEILGSSLGCWIDKPLKLQHTLAFANKLCEIGFLEPAWRVLLQGPIAEKTHSATRFVYKGWAGHSGLETLFSDESDVCCPVLTTRWYKVRPGIDGRGFPDTA
;
A
#
# COMPACT_ATOMS: atom_id res chain seq x y z
N MET A 1 25.59 20.61 -41.47
CA MET A 1 25.50 20.51 -42.94
C MET A 1 24.25 19.71 -43.25
N ALA A 2 23.25 20.35 -43.86
CA ALA A 2 21.99 19.72 -44.24
C ALA A 2 22.22 18.82 -45.47
N ALA A 3 21.78 17.56 -45.39
CA ALA A 3 21.76 16.63 -46.52
C ALA A 3 20.38 16.72 -47.21
N PRO A 4 20.32 16.54 -48.55
CA PRO A 4 19.10 16.75 -49.32
C PRO A 4 18.11 15.59 -49.13
N VAL A 5 16.82 15.92 -49.03
CA VAL A 5 15.72 14.96 -49.03
C VAL A 5 15.56 14.40 -50.44
N VAL A 6 15.81 13.09 -50.60
CA VAL A 6 15.62 12.37 -51.87
C VAL A 6 14.28 11.67 -51.84
N THR A 7 13.27 12.24 -52.51
CA THR A 7 11.98 11.59 -52.75
C THR A 7 12.05 10.81 -54.07
N GLY A 8 12.33 9.50 -53.98
CA GLY A 8 12.30 8.60 -55.14
C GLY A 8 13.34 7.47 -55.15
N ALA A 9 13.75 6.93 -53.99
CA ALA A 9 14.67 5.80 -53.93
C ALA A 9 13.91 4.46 -54.03
N GLU A 10 14.40 3.53 -54.84
CA GLU A 10 13.88 2.15 -54.89
C GLU A 10 14.02 1.47 -53.51
N PRO A 11 13.22 0.44 -53.16
CA PRO A 11 13.29 -0.24 -51.86
C PRO A 11 14.70 -0.74 -51.50
N ASP A 12 15.48 -1.16 -52.51
CA ASP A 12 16.86 -1.59 -52.35
C ASP A 12 17.82 -0.43 -52.01
N ASP A 13 17.53 0.80 -52.43
CA ASP A 13 18.34 1.98 -52.10
C ASP A 13 18.10 2.46 -50.66
N ILE A 14 16.86 2.34 -50.15
CA ILE A 14 16.54 2.62 -48.74
C ILE A 14 17.25 1.62 -47.83
N SER A 15 17.18 0.33 -48.14
CA SER A 15 17.90 -0.71 -47.38
C SER A 15 19.42 -0.51 -47.41
N ARG A 16 19.99 -0.08 -48.54
CA ARG A 16 21.43 0.29 -48.61
C ARG A 16 21.78 1.48 -47.72
N LEU A 17 20.94 2.51 -47.67
CA LEU A 17 21.14 3.67 -46.80
C LEU A 17 21.06 3.29 -45.32
N VAL A 18 20.12 2.42 -44.95
CA VAL A 18 20.01 1.89 -43.59
C VAL A 18 21.22 1.04 -43.23
N CYS A 19 21.65 0.11 -44.09
CA CYS A 19 22.88 -0.67 -43.90
C CYS A 19 24.11 0.22 -43.71
N ALA A 20 24.29 1.23 -44.56
CA ALA A 20 25.38 2.19 -44.43
C ALA A 20 25.29 3.02 -43.14
N GLY A 21 24.07 3.37 -42.71
CA GLY A 21 23.79 4.03 -41.45
C GLY A 21 24.15 3.17 -40.25
N ILE A 22 23.75 1.89 -40.24
CA ILE A 22 24.08 0.92 -39.19
C ILE A 22 25.60 0.70 -39.14
N GLU A 23 26.27 0.49 -40.27
CA GLU A 23 27.73 0.34 -40.31
C GLU A 23 28.46 1.59 -39.81
N ARG A 24 27.96 2.79 -40.14
CA ARG A 24 28.50 4.04 -39.59
C ARG A 24 28.31 4.13 -38.07
N LEU A 25 27.15 3.74 -37.53
CA LEU A 25 26.91 3.71 -36.08
C LEU A 25 27.73 2.63 -35.38
N ARG A 26 27.83 1.45 -35.98
CA ARG A 26 28.67 0.33 -35.56
C ARG A 26 30.13 0.78 -35.47
N ALA A 27 30.68 1.44 -36.49
CA ALA A 27 32.04 1.98 -36.45
C ALA A 27 32.28 2.99 -35.31
N ARG A 28 31.25 3.75 -34.87
CA ARG A 28 31.34 4.68 -33.73
C ARG A 28 31.35 3.98 -32.37
N LEU A 29 30.95 2.71 -32.28
CA LEU A 29 31.00 1.92 -31.05
C LEU A 29 32.42 1.43 -30.73
N LEU A 30 33.27 1.26 -31.75
CA LEU A 30 34.68 0.95 -31.59
C LEU A 30 35.47 2.20 -31.20
N ASP A 31 35.98 2.21 -29.98
CA ASP A 31 37.00 3.17 -29.56
C ASP A 31 38.40 2.59 -29.81
N LEU A 32 38.92 2.83 -31.01
CA LEU A 32 40.30 2.45 -31.37
C LEU A 32 41.33 3.51 -30.95
N SER A 33 40.94 4.52 -30.17
CA SER A 33 41.86 5.55 -29.72
C SER A 33 42.83 5.01 -28.67
N LEU A 34 44.00 5.63 -28.59
CA LEU A 34 44.98 5.36 -27.52
C LEU A 34 44.51 5.79 -26.13
N ALA A 35 43.31 6.35 -25.98
CA ALA A 35 42.69 6.57 -24.67
C ALA A 35 41.99 5.31 -24.13
N ASN A 36 41.69 4.33 -25.00
CA ASN A 36 41.04 3.09 -24.61
C ASN A 36 42.01 2.16 -23.88
N ARG A 37 41.68 1.82 -22.63
CA ARG A 37 42.48 0.93 -21.77
C ARG A 37 42.59 -0.50 -22.28
N LEU A 38 41.72 -0.92 -23.19
CA LEU A 38 41.83 -2.22 -23.87
C LEU A 38 42.99 -2.24 -24.88
N LEU A 39 43.48 -1.08 -25.34
CA LEU A 39 44.58 -0.98 -26.30
C LEU A 39 45.88 -0.49 -25.66
N SER A 40 45.77 0.50 -24.78
CA SER A 40 46.89 1.19 -24.14
C SER A 40 46.80 1.09 -22.61
N PHE A 41 46.72 -0.13 -22.09
CA PHE A 41 46.64 -0.36 -20.66
C PHE A 41 47.88 0.17 -19.95
N LYS A 42 47.68 1.05 -18.97
CA LYS A 42 48.75 1.62 -18.15
C LYS A 42 48.67 1.00 -16.76
N HIS A 43 49.56 0.05 -16.48
CA HIS A 43 49.78 -0.42 -15.11
C HIS A 43 50.28 0.75 -14.28
N SER A 44 49.44 1.20 -13.36
CA SER A 44 49.78 2.27 -12.44
C SER A 44 49.49 1.82 -11.03
N GLU A 45 50.51 1.86 -10.18
CA GLU A 45 50.38 1.54 -8.76
C GLU A 45 49.37 2.47 -8.07
N LYS A 46 49.23 3.71 -8.56
CA LYS A 46 48.29 4.72 -8.05
C LYS A 46 46.87 4.55 -8.56
N SER A 47 46.65 3.76 -9.63
CA SER A 47 45.31 3.54 -10.15
C SER A 47 44.46 2.83 -9.12
N ARG A 48 43.19 3.21 -8.97
CA ARG A 48 42.23 2.51 -8.11
C ARG A 48 41.28 1.58 -8.88
N THR A 49 41.51 1.39 -10.18
CA THR A 49 40.59 0.64 -11.06
C THR A 49 41.07 -0.78 -11.38
N HIS A 50 42.27 -1.15 -10.94
CA HIS A 50 42.84 -2.47 -11.17
C HIS A 50 43.89 -2.82 -10.11
N ILE A 51 44.09 -4.11 -9.85
CA ILE A 51 45.13 -4.67 -8.98
C ILE A 51 45.88 -5.76 -9.75
N ARG A 52 47.20 -5.78 -9.59
CA ARG A 52 48.05 -6.75 -10.28
C ARG A 52 48.41 -7.92 -9.37
N ILE A 53 48.45 -9.11 -9.97
CA ILE A 53 48.88 -10.36 -9.34
C ILE A 53 50.38 -10.57 -9.59
N ILE A 54 51.08 -11.10 -8.60
CA ILE A 54 52.52 -11.42 -8.63
C ILE A 54 52.76 -12.80 -8.05
N ASP A 55 53.91 -13.42 -8.32
CA ASP A 55 54.33 -14.71 -7.73
C ASP A 55 53.24 -15.82 -7.80
N GLU A 56 52.51 -15.88 -8.91
CA GLU A 56 51.53 -16.92 -9.21
C GLU A 56 51.80 -17.51 -10.60
N VAL A 57 51.30 -18.71 -10.88
CA VAL A 57 51.35 -19.31 -12.23
C VAL A 57 50.03 -19.03 -12.94
N PRO A 58 50.00 -18.29 -14.08
CA PRO A 58 48.77 -17.90 -14.77
C PRO A 58 47.84 -19.08 -15.09
N GLU A 59 48.40 -20.18 -15.59
CA GLU A 59 47.65 -21.39 -15.98
C GLU A 59 46.97 -22.01 -14.76
N ILE A 60 47.67 -22.18 -13.64
CA ILE A 60 47.09 -22.75 -12.41
C ILE A 60 46.03 -21.82 -11.82
N LEU A 61 46.28 -20.50 -11.86
CA LEU A 61 45.33 -19.51 -11.39
C LEU A 61 44.05 -19.54 -12.24
N PHE A 62 44.20 -19.72 -13.55
CA PHE A 62 43.09 -19.88 -14.50
C PHE A 62 42.31 -21.16 -14.19
N ASP A 63 42.98 -22.31 -14.06
CA ASP A 63 42.35 -23.60 -13.75
C ASP A 63 41.62 -23.56 -12.40
N LYS A 64 42.16 -22.86 -11.40
CA LYS A 64 41.49 -22.68 -10.10
C LYS A 64 40.18 -21.91 -10.24
N LEU A 65 40.14 -20.88 -11.09
CA LEU A 65 38.92 -20.11 -11.35
C LEU A 65 37.91 -20.94 -12.16
N GLU A 66 38.37 -21.73 -13.13
CA GLU A 66 37.54 -22.62 -13.94
C GLU A 66 36.88 -23.70 -13.07
N ASN A 67 37.61 -24.23 -12.08
CA ASN A 67 37.09 -25.18 -11.09
C ASN A 67 36.20 -24.53 -10.01
N GLY A 68 35.94 -23.22 -10.08
CA GLY A 68 35.07 -22.50 -9.14
C GLY A 68 35.69 -22.30 -7.75
N ASN A 69 37.01 -22.38 -7.61
CA ASN A 69 37.67 -22.16 -6.33
C ASN A 69 37.60 -20.70 -5.90
N LYS A 70 37.41 -20.50 -4.59
CA LYS A 70 37.44 -19.17 -3.97
C LYS A 70 38.86 -18.82 -3.54
N LEU A 71 39.39 -17.74 -4.12
CA LEU A 71 40.79 -17.36 -4.00
C LEU A 71 40.96 -16.07 -3.19
N THR A 72 41.77 -16.10 -2.13
CA THR A 72 41.93 -15.00 -1.18
C THR A 72 43.10 -14.11 -1.54
N PHE A 73 42.90 -12.79 -1.62
CA PHE A 73 44.01 -11.87 -1.90
C PHE A 73 44.97 -11.79 -0.70
N ALA A 74 46.24 -12.05 -0.97
CA ALA A 74 47.35 -11.88 -0.04
C ALA A 74 48.09 -10.56 -0.31
N TRP A 75 48.57 -9.94 0.76
CA TRP A 75 49.33 -8.70 0.73
C TRP A 75 50.82 -8.98 0.97
N ILE A 76 51.67 -8.00 0.70
CA ILE A 76 53.05 -8.00 1.18
C ILE A 76 53.05 -7.49 2.59
N ASP A 77 53.73 -8.19 3.48
CA ASP A 77 53.96 -7.70 4.82
C ASP A 77 54.91 -6.50 4.76
N ALA A 78 54.49 -5.39 5.38
CA ALA A 78 55.29 -4.17 5.42
C ALA A 78 56.71 -4.46 5.93
N PRO A 79 57.73 -3.73 5.43
CA PRO A 79 59.04 -3.73 6.04
C PRO A 79 58.80 -3.38 7.49
N ASP A 80 59.42 -4.16 8.38
CA ASP A 80 59.35 -3.87 9.79
C ASP A 80 59.76 -2.39 9.97
N PRO A 81 58.89 -1.52 10.53
CA PRO A 81 59.12 -0.06 10.56
C PRO A 81 60.41 0.36 11.27
N ASP A 82 61.09 -0.60 11.87
CA ASP A 82 62.32 -0.45 12.61
C ASP A 82 63.50 -1.07 11.84
N LEU A 83 64.13 -0.26 10.98
CA LEU A 83 65.39 -0.60 10.30
C LEU A 83 66.47 -0.94 11.32
N ALA A 84 67.30 -1.94 11.03
CA ALA A 84 68.30 -2.46 11.96
C ALA A 84 69.28 -1.38 12.50
N ASP A 85 69.53 -0.33 11.73
CA ASP A 85 70.35 0.83 12.11
C ASP A 85 69.57 1.93 12.85
N GLU A 86 68.25 2.00 12.72
CA GLU A 86 67.36 2.83 13.58
C GLU A 86 67.02 2.14 14.90
N GLN A 87 67.26 0.84 14.96
CA GLN A 87 67.23 0.09 16.19
C GLN A 87 68.50 0.29 17.03
N THR A 88 69.51 1.01 16.49
CA THR A 88 70.61 1.52 17.30
C THR A 88 70.03 2.43 18.37
N PRO A 89 70.38 2.23 19.64
CA PRO A 89 69.72 3.02 20.68
C PRO A 89 70.17 4.50 20.73
N GLU A 90 71.24 4.88 20.02
CA GLU A 90 71.60 6.29 19.72
C GLU A 90 70.48 6.95 18.91
N PHE A 91 70.05 6.28 17.85
CA PHE A 91 68.97 6.77 17.01
C PHE A 91 67.63 6.76 17.74
N ARG A 92 67.28 5.69 18.47
CA ARG A 92 66.00 5.61 19.22
C ARG A 92 65.87 6.68 20.30
N PHE A 93 66.96 7.02 20.98
CA PHE A 93 66.92 8.09 21.97
C PHE A 93 66.86 9.46 21.38
N ALA A 94 67.69 9.71 20.36
CA ALA A 94 67.65 10.97 19.64
C ALA A 94 66.25 11.18 19.02
N LEU A 95 65.60 10.10 18.54
CA LEU A 95 64.24 10.12 18.04
C LEU A 95 63.22 10.45 19.12
N ALA A 96 63.28 9.77 20.27
CA ALA A 96 62.35 10.00 21.36
C ALA A 96 62.48 11.41 21.94
N ARG A 97 63.71 11.93 22.06
CA ARG A 97 63.97 13.32 22.47
C ARG A 97 63.41 14.31 21.44
N LYS A 98 63.64 14.07 20.15
CA LYS A 98 63.08 14.89 19.07
C LYS A 98 61.57 14.76 18.94
N LYS A 99 60.91 13.65 19.29
CA LYS A 99 59.44 13.58 19.33
C LYS A 99 58.82 14.52 20.36
N GLU A 100 59.55 14.82 21.43
CA GLU A 100 59.14 15.72 22.50
C GLU A 100 59.58 17.18 22.27
N SER A 101 60.65 17.41 21.49
CA SER A 101 61.24 18.75 21.30
C SER A 101 61.18 19.32 19.88
N ASP A 102 60.99 18.50 18.85
CA ASP A 102 60.98 18.94 17.44
C ASP A 102 59.68 19.69 17.13
N ALA A 103 59.79 21.01 17.00
CA ALA A 103 58.66 21.90 16.79
C ALA A 103 57.81 21.51 15.57
N THR A 104 58.45 21.06 14.48
CA THR A 104 57.78 20.70 13.23
C THR A 104 56.96 19.41 13.37
N TYR A 105 57.47 18.38 14.06
CA TYR A 105 56.72 17.15 14.38
C TYR A 105 55.51 17.43 15.29
N LEU A 106 55.69 18.23 16.34
CA LEU A 106 54.61 18.59 17.27
C LEU A 106 53.51 19.43 16.60
N GLU A 107 53.89 20.36 15.72
CA GLU A 107 52.94 21.19 14.97
C GLU A 107 52.15 20.36 13.94
N GLN A 108 52.83 19.51 13.16
CA GLN A 108 52.15 18.60 12.21
C GLN A 108 51.23 17.61 12.94
N LYS A 109 51.66 17.05 14.09
CA LYS A 109 50.83 16.18 14.93
C LYS A 109 49.63 16.92 15.52
N ARG A 110 49.76 18.19 15.90
CA ARG A 110 48.66 19.03 16.39
C ARG A 110 47.66 19.38 15.27
N LYS A 111 48.14 19.66 14.05
CA LYS A 111 47.30 19.95 12.86
C LYS A 111 46.42 18.77 12.43
N LEU A 112 46.83 17.53 12.64
CA LEU A 112 46.01 16.35 12.32
C LEU A 112 44.85 16.07 13.30
N GLY A 113 44.83 16.71 14.47
CA GLY A 113 43.78 16.54 15.47
C GLY A 113 43.81 15.17 16.19
N ARG A 114 42.82 14.92 17.07
CA ARG A 114 42.76 13.72 17.93
C ARG A 114 42.40 12.41 17.20
N ARG A 115 41.78 12.50 16.01
CA ARG A 115 41.40 11.33 15.18
C ARG A 115 42.32 11.13 13.97
N ALA A 116 43.61 11.41 14.12
CA ALA A 116 44.60 11.13 13.09
C ALA A 116 44.70 9.61 12.83
N SER A 117 44.63 9.18 11.57
CA SER A 117 44.80 7.76 11.22
C SER A 117 46.21 7.27 11.58
N SER A 118 46.35 5.98 11.94
CA SER A 118 47.64 5.37 12.34
C SER A 118 48.75 5.65 11.32
N ARG A 119 48.40 5.68 10.04
CA ARG A 119 49.30 5.98 8.91
C ARG A 119 49.77 7.43 8.83
N GLN A 120 48.93 8.39 9.23
CA GLN A 120 49.30 9.81 9.27
C GLN A 120 50.27 10.10 10.43
N LEU A 121 50.08 9.42 11.57
CA LEU A 121 51.00 9.48 12.70
C LEU A 121 52.32 8.76 12.39
N GLU A 122 52.28 7.58 11.76
CA GLU A 122 53.47 6.85 11.31
C GLU A 122 54.26 7.65 10.26
N ARG A 123 53.60 8.38 9.35
CA ARG A 123 54.27 9.23 8.36
C ARG A 123 54.98 10.43 8.98
N ILE A 124 54.34 11.15 9.91
CA ILE A 124 54.96 12.29 10.58
C ILE A 124 56.10 11.82 11.51
N GLU A 125 55.92 10.66 12.14
CA GLU A 125 56.99 10.01 12.90
C GLU A 125 58.15 9.57 11.99
N ARG A 126 57.86 9.05 10.79
CA ARG A 126 58.87 8.70 9.80
C ARG A 126 59.63 9.93 9.29
N GLU A 127 58.95 11.03 8.98
CA GLU A 127 59.56 12.31 8.59
C GLU A 127 60.49 12.85 9.70
N LEU A 128 60.12 12.66 10.97
CA LEU A 128 60.97 12.96 12.11
C LEU A 128 62.20 12.04 12.20
N ARG A 129 62.01 10.72 12.03
CA ARG A 129 63.10 9.73 11.95
C ARG A 129 64.08 10.09 10.82
N ASP A 130 63.59 10.47 9.65
CA ASP A 130 64.44 10.79 8.49
C ASP A 130 65.19 12.13 8.63
N ARG A 131 64.62 13.11 9.36
CA ARG A 131 65.35 14.34 9.77
C ARG A 131 66.45 14.03 10.76
N LEU A 132 66.14 13.19 11.76
CA LEU A 132 67.09 12.76 12.77
C LEU A 132 68.28 11.99 12.16
N ARG A 133 68.01 11.21 11.12
CA ARG A 133 69.00 10.42 10.40
C ARG A 133 70.04 11.28 9.67
N ARG A 134 69.62 12.42 9.11
CA ARG A 134 70.49 13.43 8.52
C ARG A 134 71.36 14.16 9.55
N GLU A 135 70.80 14.50 10.71
CA GLU A 135 71.56 15.12 11.81
C GLU A 135 72.62 14.16 12.38
N LEU A 136 72.34 12.85 12.39
CA LEU A 136 73.26 11.82 12.89
C LEU A 136 74.24 11.29 11.83
N GLY A 137 74.27 11.87 10.63
CA GLY A 137 75.20 11.48 9.55
C GLY A 137 75.01 10.05 9.03
N LEU A 138 73.87 9.42 9.32
CA LEU A 138 73.55 8.07 8.89
C LEU A 138 73.11 8.07 7.44
N PRO A 139 73.43 7.01 6.67
CA PRO A 139 72.98 6.91 5.29
C PRO A 139 71.44 7.02 5.27
N PRO A 140 70.88 7.82 4.35
CA PRO A 140 69.44 7.99 4.25
C PRO A 140 68.80 6.62 4.04
N VAL A 141 67.60 6.47 4.61
CA VAL A 141 66.82 5.24 4.47
C VAL A 141 66.65 5.00 3.01
N ARG A 142 67.17 3.87 2.53
CA ARG A 142 66.72 3.39 1.24
C ARG A 142 65.25 3.10 1.43
N GLU A 143 64.40 3.93 0.81
CA GLU A 143 63.02 3.56 0.59
C GLU A 143 63.05 2.21 -0.13
N GLN A 144 62.92 1.13 0.64
CA GLN A 144 62.83 -0.19 0.07
C GLN A 144 61.53 -0.17 -0.72
N LYS A 145 61.70 -0.22 -2.03
CA LYS A 145 60.55 -0.37 -2.93
C LYS A 145 59.86 -1.66 -2.52
N ILE A 146 58.53 -1.69 -2.58
CA ILE A 146 57.72 -2.89 -2.27
C ILE A 146 58.28 -4.12 -3.02
N THR A 147 58.84 -3.92 -4.21
CA THR A 147 59.54 -4.93 -5.00
C THR A 147 60.75 -5.56 -4.31
N GLU A 148 61.56 -4.78 -3.60
CA GLU A 148 62.72 -5.29 -2.87
C GLU A 148 62.27 -6.12 -1.66
N ARG A 149 61.23 -5.64 -0.96
CA ARG A 149 60.63 -6.37 0.17
C ARG A 149 60.00 -7.70 -0.24
N ALA A 150 59.31 -7.73 -1.37
CA ALA A 150 58.78 -8.97 -1.93
C ALA A 150 59.89 -10.03 -2.09
N LYS A 151 61.03 -9.62 -2.68
CA LYS A 151 62.17 -10.53 -2.90
C LYS A 151 62.74 -11.09 -1.60
N GLU A 152 62.79 -10.29 -0.53
CA GLU A 152 63.23 -10.76 0.80
C GLU A 152 62.31 -11.83 1.38
N LEU A 153 61.00 -11.73 1.12
CA LEU A 153 59.99 -12.69 1.56
C LEU A 153 59.91 -13.94 0.67
N GLY A 154 60.78 -14.06 -0.34
CA GLY A 154 60.74 -15.15 -1.32
C GLY A 154 59.58 -15.06 -2.31
N ILE A 155 59.02 -13.86 -2.47
CA ILE A 155 57.94 -13.53 -3.40
C ILE A 155 58.55 -12.82 -4.61
N ASP A 156 58.34 -13.34 -5.81
CA ASP A 156 58.82 -12.66 -7.01
C ASP A 156 57.93 -11.43 -7.35
N PRO A 157 58.46 -10.20 -7.30
CA PRO A 157 57.72 -9.00 -7.70
C PRO A 157 57.61 -8.82 -9.23
N GLY A 158 58.22 -9.74 -10.00
CA GLY A 158 58.24 -9.76 -11.45
C GLY A 158 56.88 -9.54 -12.08
N TYR A 159 56.88 -8.79 -13.18
CA TYR A 159 55.66 -8.53 -13.95
C TYR A 159 55.30 -9.75 -14.77
N ASP A 160 56.29 -10.31 -15.45
CA ASP A 160 56.16 -11.61 -16.08
C ASP A 160 56.13 -12.71 -15.01
N LEU A 161 55.01 -13.43 -14.98
CA LEU A 161 54.78 -14.53 -14.07
C LEU A 161 55.44 -15.83 -14.58
N PRO A 162 55.86 -16.73 -13.68
CA PRO A 162 56.56 -17.96 -14.02
C PRO A 162 55.77 -18.90 -14.94
N GLU A 163 56.50 -19.78 -15.62
CA GLU A 163 55.94 -20.90 -16.37
C GLU A 163 55.58 -22.07 -15.42
N PRO A 164 54.60 -22.92 -15.78
CA PRO A 164 54.28 -24.11 -15.01
C PRO A 164 55.46 -25.09 -15.00
N VAL A 165 55.96 -25.42 -13.80
CA VAL A 165 57.06 -26.39 -13.57
C VAL A 165 56.47 -27.69 -13.00
N SER A 166 57.10 -28.84 -13.29
CA SER A 166 56.61 -30.17 -12.88
C SER A 166 56.48 -30.39 -11.36
N ASP A 167 57.34 -29.76 -10.55
CA ASP A 167 57.26 -29.76 -9.08
C ASP A 167 56.75 -28.41 -8.59
N LEU A 168 55.45 -28.32 -8.27
CA LEU A 168 54.82 -27.08 -7.84
C LEU A 168 55.15 -26.75 -6.37
N PRO A 169 55.77 -25.60 -6.07
CA PRO A 169 55.88 -25.09 -4.71
C PRO A 169 54.50 -25.07 -4.04
N ARG A 170 54.41 -25.50 -2.77
CA ARG A 170 53.15 -25.49 -1.99
C ARG A 170 52.42 -24.14 -2.02
N LYS A 171 53.15 -23.02 -2.16
CA LYS A 171 52.60 -21.66 -2.25
C LYS A 171 51.73 -21.41 -3.49
N HIS A 172 51.96 -22.10 -4.61
CA HIS A 172 51.13 -21.95 -5.81
C HIS A 172 49.95 -22.94 -5.86
N ALA A 173 49.88 -23.90 -4.93
CA ALA A 173 48.77 -24.84 -4.81
C ALA A 173 47.70 -24.41 -3.79
N ASP A 174 47.96 -23.36 -2.99
CA ASP A 174 47.00 -22.87 -2.01
C ASP A 174 45.90 -22.00 -2.66
N THR A 175 44.94 -21.54 -1.87
CA THR A 175 43.86 -20.67 -2.35
C THR A 175 44.19 -19.19 -2.19
N LYS A 176 45.46 -18.80 -2.01
CA LYS A 176 45.85 -17.40 -1.92
C LYS A 176 46.28 -16.88 -3.28
N ILE A 177 46.16 -15.56 -3.46
CA ILE A 177 46.64 -14.85 -4.65
C ILE A 177 47.51 -13.69 -4.18
N GLN A 178 48.79 -13.73 -4.50
CA GLN A 178 49.71 -12.71 -4.03
C GLN A 178 49.60 -11.40 -4.83
N THR A 179 49.61 -10.26 -4.10
CA THR A 179 49.60 -8.91 -4.69
C THR A 179 50.83 -8.10 -4.27
N LEU A 180 51.24 -7.14 -5.11
CA LEU A 180 52.37 -6.23 -4.83
C LEU A 180 51.93 -5.02 -4.00
N HIS A 181 51.15 -5.22 -2.93
CA HIS A 181 50.61 -4.14 -2.12
C HIS A 181 50.65 -4.47 -0.63
N TYR A 182 50.91 -3.46 0.20
CA TYR A 182 50.67 -3.58 1.65
C TYR A 182 49.17 -3.65 1.92
N ARG A 183 48.81 -4.28 3.03
CA ARG A 183 47.42 -4.57 3.42
C ARG A 183 46.45 -3.40 3.21
N GLU A 184 46.70 -2.23 3.79
CA GLU A 184 45.78 -1.08 3.66
C GLU A 184 45.62 -0.58 2.21
N GLN A 185 46.70 -0.61 1.42
CA GLN A 185 46.65 -0.22 0.01
C GLN A 185 45.83 -1.24 -0.78
N MET A 186 46.06 -2.53 -0.52
CA MET A 186 45.31 -3.63 -1.12
C MET A 186 43.82 -3.53 -0.76
N GLU A 187 43.48 -3.41 0.53
CA GLU A 187 42.09 -3.30 1.01
C GLU A 187 41.38 -2.08 0.41
N SER A 188 42.03 -0.90 0.40
CA SER A 188 41.45 0.32 -0.20
C SER A 188 41.22 0.18 -1.71
N LYS A 189 42.17 -0.44 -2.42
CA LYS A 189 42.08 -0.66 -3.87
C LYS A 189 40.99 -1.67 -4.21
N LEU A 190 40.98 -2.83 -3.54
CA LEU A 190 39.96 -3.86 -3.72
C LEU A 190 38.56 -3.37 -3.34
N ALA A 191 38.43 -2.58 -2.26
CA ALA A 191 37.17 -1.92 -1.92
C ALA A 191 36.69 -1.00 -3.05
N THR A 192 37.57 -0.14 -3.58
CA THR A 192 37.21 0.79 -4.66
C THR A 192 36.81 0.05 -5.93
N ILE A 193 37.56 -0.99 -6.32
CA ILE A 193 37.26 -1.82 -7.50
C ILE A 193 35.89 -2.49 -7.33
N ARG A 194 35.65 -3.13 -6.18
CA ARG A 194 34.40 -3.83 -5.88
C ARG A 194 33.21 -2.87 -5.85
N ASP A 195 33.35 -1.73 -5.18
CA ASP A 195 32.26 -0.76 -5.05
C ASP A 195 31.95 -0.13 -6.42
N SER A 196 32.96 0.14 -7.24
CA SER A 196 32.77 0.62 -8.62
C SER A 196 32.12 -0.42 -9.53
N ASP A 197 32.50 -1.71 -9.42
CA ASP A 197 31.83 -2.80 -10.15
C ASP A 197 30.34 -2.90 -9.76
N ARG A 198 30.04 -2.82 -8.46
CA ARG A 198 28.64 -2.79 -7.98
C ARG A 198 27.87 -1.59 -8.51
N THR A 199 28.47 -0.40 -8.54
CA THR A 199 27.84 0.81 -9.10
C THR A 199 27.58 0.63 -10.59
N LEU A 200 28.56 0.16 -11.38
CA LEU A 200 28.39 -0.07 -12.82
C LEU A 200 27.32 -1.13 -13.11
N LEU A 201 27.23 -2.16 -12.27
CA LEU A 201 26.19 -3.18 -12.37
C LEU A 201 24.80 -2.64 -12.02
N GLN A 202 24.67 -1.84 -10.96
CA GLN A 202 23.39 -1.27 -10.53
C GLN A 202 22.87 -0.18 -11.47
N ASP A 203 23.76 0.71 -11.92
CA ASP A 203 23.40 1.88 -12.71
C ASP A 203 23.30 1.56 -14.21
N ALA A 204 24.17 0.69 -14.73
CA ALA A 204 24.27 0.42 -16.17
C ALA A 204 24.04 -1.06 -16.54
N GLY A 205 23.88 -1.97 -15.57
CA GLY A 205 23.71 -3.41 -15.84
C GLY A 205 24.95 -4.09 -16.41
N VAL A 206 26.12 -3.44 -16.35
CA VAL A 206 27.36 -3.88 -17.00
C VAL A 206 28.24 -4.64 -16.02
N ASN A 207 28.58 -5.89 -16.37
CA ASN A 207 29.67 -6.63 -15.73
C ASN A 207 31.00 -6.06 -16.21
N ALA A 208 31.69 -5.32 -15.34
CA ALA A 208 32.94 -4.66 -15.67
C ALA A 208 34.16 -5.32 -15.02
N LEU A 209 34.01 -6.20 -14.03
CA LEU A 209 35.13 -6.78 -13.31
C LEU A 209 35.64 -8.09 -13.96
N TYR A 210 36.89 -8.06 -14.43
CA TYR A 210 37.56 -9.21 -15.04
C TYR A 210 38.98 -9.39 -14.50
N CYS A 211 39.44 -10.64 -14.51
CA CYS A 211 40.84 -11.01 -14.40
C CYS A 211 41.42 -11.17 -15.81
N ALA A 212 42.29 -10.24 -16.20
CA ALA A 212 42.97 -10.28 -17.48
C ALA A 212 44.21 -11.18 -17.41
N PHE A 213 44.31 -12.15 -18.32
CA PHE A 213 45.42 -13.09 -18.47
C PHE A 213 46.20 -12.79 -19.75
N GLY A 214 47.49 -12.51 -19.59
CA GLY A 214 48.39 -12.21 -20.70
C GLY A 214 48.20 -10.79 -21.25
N PHE A 215 49.30 -10.20 -21.70
CA PHE A 215 49.33 -8.87 -22.32
C PHE A 215 50.26 -8.89 -23.53
N VAL A 216 49.94 -8.14 -24.57
CA VAL A 216 50.83 -7.89 -25.70
C VAL A 216 51.46 -6.52 -25.52
N GLU A 217 52.79 -6.49 -25.49
CA GLU A 217 53.58 -5.29 -25.68
C GLU A 217 53.69 -5.02 -27.17
N TRP A 218 53.05 -3.96 -27.64
CA TRP A 218 52.96 -3.57 -29.05
C TRP A 218 53.33 -2.09 -29.25
N TYR A 219 53.59 -1.72 -30.50
CA TYR A 219 53.99 -0.37 -30.90
C TYR A 219 53.13 0.07 -32.08
N GLU A 220 52.63 1.31 -32.03
CA GLU A 220 51.71 1.85 -33.04
C GLU A 220 52.33 1.93 -34.44
N THR A 221 53.63 2.25 -34.52
CA THR A 221 54.40 2.26 -35.76
C THR A 221 55.77 1.66 -35.50
N ALA A 222 56.42 1.12 -36.55
CA ALA A 222 57.77 0.57 -36.44
C ALA A 222 58.81 1.59 -35.91
N THR A 223 58.57 2.88 -36.15
CA THR A 223 59.36 4.02 -35.71
C THR A 223 58.99 4.56 -34.33
N SER A 224 57.86 4.14 -33.75
CA SER A 224 57.46 4.58 -32.41
C SER A 224 58.33 3.91 -31.35
N ASP A 225 58.77 4.71 -30.38
CA ASP A 225 59.50 4.25 -29.21
C ASP A 225 58.59 4.05 -27.98
N THR A 226 57.29 4.33 -28.12
CA THR A 226 56.32 4.20 -27.02
C THR A 226 55.71 2.81 -27.02
N ALA A 227 56.07 2.00 -26.01
CA ALA A 227 55.47 0.69 -25.77
C ALA A 227 54.04 0.83 -25.23
N LEU A 228 53.09 0.15 -25.88
CA LEU A 228 51.69 0.05 -25.49
C LEU A 228 51.39 -1.37 -25.04
N TYR A 229 50.46 -1.53 -24.10
CA TYR A 229 50.13 -2.84 -23.53
C TYR A 229 48.64 -3.12 -23.71
N ALA A 230 48.31 -4.18 -24.43
CA ALA A 230 46.92 -4.63 -24.58
C ALA A 230 46.71 -5.92 -23.78
N PRO A 231 45.74 -5.99 -22.86
CA PRO A 231 45.39 -7.26 -22.22
C PRO A 231 44.87 -8.25 -23.27
N LEU A 232 45.08 -9.55 -23.07
CA LEU A 232 44.77 -10.56 -24.09
C LEU A 232 43.45 -11.30 -23.86
N LEU A 233 43.27 -11.86 -22.67
CA LEU A 233 42.14 -12.74 -22.36
C LEU A 233 41.49 -12.28 -21.06
N PHE A 234 40.17 -12.15 -21.03
CA PHE A 234 39.42 -11.66 -19.88
C PHE A 234 38.57 -12.77 -19.28
N TYR A 235 38.85 -13.10 -18.02
CA TYR A 235 38.07 -14.04 -17.24
C TYR A 235 37.11 -13.27 -16.33
N PRO A 236 35.79 -13.48 -16.39
CA PRO A 236 34.83 -12.79 -15.53
C PRO A 236 34.97 -13.23 -14.08
N VAL A 237 35.13 -12.26 -13.16
CA VAL A 237 35.33 -12.53 -11.74
C VAL A 237 34.51 -11.60 -10.87
N GLU A 238 34.30 -12.00 -9.61
CA GLU A 238 33.71 -11.15 -8.58
C GLU A 238 34.59 -11.11 -7.33
N ILE A 239 34.51 -10.00 -6.59
CA ILE A 239 35.24 -9.79 -5.35
C ILE A 239 34.25 -9.75 -4.18
N GLU A 240 34.35 -10.73 -3.30
CA GLU A 240 33.63 -10.76 -2.03
C GLU A 240 34.48 -10.17 -0.89
N ARG A 241 33.80 -9.64 0.13
CA ARG A 241 34.41 -9.13 1.36
C ARG A 241 33.77 -9.78 2.57
N ILE A 242 34.57 -10.51 3.36
CA ILE A 242 34.13 -11.18 4.57
C ILE A 242 34.86 -10.58 5.77
N LEU A 243 34.14 -10.32 6.86
CA LEU A 243 34.74 -9.91 8.13
C LEU A 243 35.08 -11.17 8.94
N LYS A 244 36.36 -11.43 9.17
CA LYS A 244 36.84 -12.58 9.96
C LYS A 244 37.89 -12.09 10.96
N ASP A 245 37.74 -12.44 12.23
CA ASP A 245 38.67 -12.05 13.32
C ASP A 245 38.93 -10.53 13.38
N GLY A 246 37.90 -9.71 13.13
CA GLY A 246 37.99 -8.25 13.10
C GLY A 246 38.74 -7.69 11.89
N ARG A 247 38.96 -8.48 10.83
CA ARG A 247 39.69 -8.09 9.62
C ARG A 247 38.85 -8.36 8.37
N TYR A 248 38.92 -7.43 7.42
CA TYR A 248 38.33 -7.64 6.09
C TYR A 248 39.24 -8.54 5.27
N ILE A 249 38.69 -9.68 4.86
CA ILE A 249 39.32 -10.60 3.92
C ILE A 249 38.61 -10.42 2.58
N TYR A 250 39.39 -10.17 1.53
CA TYR A 250 38.89 -10.07 0.17
C TYR A 250 39.20 -11.37 -0.57
N SER A 251 38.20 -11.90 -1.26
CA SER A 251 38.34 -13.11 -2.06
C SER A 251 37.74 -12.93 -3.43
N MET A 252 38.43 -13.42 -4.45
CA MET A 252 38.00 -13.51 -5.83
C MET A 252 37.42 -14.89 -6.12
N GLN A 253 36.33 -14.93 -6.88
CA GLN A 253 35.79 -16.18 -7.44
C GLN A 253 35.30 -15.93 -8.86
N SER A 254 35.06 -16.99 -9.61
CA SER A 254 34.49 -16.92 -10.96
C SER A 254 33.10 -16.29 -10.93
N ARG A 255 32.84 -15.34 -11.83
CA ARG A 255 31.49 -14.84 -12.13
C ARG A 255 30.97 -15.57 -13.36
N ASP A 256 29.66 -15.73 -13.48
CA ASP A 256 29.05 -16.24 -14.70
C ASP A 256 29.37 -15.32 -15.90
N GLY A 257 29.93 -15.91 -16.94
CA GLY A 257 30.28 -15.24 -18.18
C GLY A 257 31.25 -16.11 -18.96
N ASP A 258 31.36 -15.88 -20.26
CA ASP A 258 32.33 -16.59 -21.07
C ASP A 258 33.69 -15.87 -20.99
N VAL A 259 34.77 -16.64 -21.12
CA VAL A 259 36.12 -16.08 -21.19
C VAL A 259 36.31 -15.50 -22.59
N GLU A 260 36.64 -14.22 -22.67
CA GLU A 260 36.67 -13.50 -23.95
C GLU A 260 38.06 -12.94 -24.26
N PRO A 261 38.58 -13.09 -25.50
CA PRO A 261 39.78 -12.40 -25.92
C PRO A 261 39.52 -10.91 -26.13
N ASN A 262 40.57 -10.10 -26.16
CA ASN A 262 40.46 -8.67 -26.39
C ASN A 262 40.11 -8.34 -27.84
N ILE A 263 38.82 -8.20 -28.08
CA ILE A 263 38.24 -7.93 -29.41
C ILE A 263 38.68 -6.58 -29.95
N THR A 264 38.83 -5.56 -29.10
CA THR A 264 39.27 -4.22 -29.56
C THR A 264 40.68 -4.31 -30.13
N PHE A 265 41.56 -5.04 -29.44
CA PHE A 265 42.91 -5.26 -29.90
C PHE A 265 42.94 -6.12 -31.16
N ALA A 266 42.15 -7.20 -31.22
CA ALA A 266 42.01 -8.03 -32.41
C ALA A 266 41.61 -7.21 -33.66
N GLU A 267 40.63 -6.33 -33.51
CA GLU A 267 40.15 -5.48 -34.61
C GLU A 267 41.20 -4.43 -35.03
N LEU A 268 41.93 -3.86 -34.06
CA LEU A 268 43.02 -2.91 -34.34
C LEU A 268 44.14 -3.58 -35.15
N ILE A 269 44.61 -4.75 -34.74
CA ILE A 269 45.72 -5.44 -35.42
C ILE A 269 45.29 -5.99 -36.78
N LYS A 270 44.01 -6.36 -36.94
CA LYS A 270 43.45 -6.76 -38.22
C LYS A 270 43.47 -5.60 -39.22
N ARG A 271 43.07 -4.39 -38.79
CA ARG A 271 43.05 -3.20 -39.65
C ARG A 271 44.43 -2.63 -39.96
N ASN A 272 45.30 -2.54 -38.95
CA ASN A 272 46.55 -1.81 -39.07
C ASN A 272 47.74 -2.71 -39.47
N HIS A 273 47.71 -4.00 -39.12
CA HIS A 273 48.81 -4.93 -39.34
C HIS A 273 48.41 -6.17 -40.16
N GLY A 274 47.14 -6.34 -40.52
CA GLY A 274 46.66 -7.51 -41.28
C GLY A 274 46.76 -8.83 -40.52
N MET A 275 46.92 -8.79 -39.19
CA MET A 275 47.02 -9.97 -38.33
C MET A 275 45.67 -10.28 -37.69
N GLU A 276 45.34 -11.56 -37.51
CA GLU A 276 44.12 -11.97 -36.80
C GLU A 276 44.49 -12.62 -35.47
N LEU A 277 43.88 -12.13 -34.38
CA LEU A 277 44.05 -12.72 -33.06
C LEU A 277 43.34 -14.08 -33.02
N PRO A 278 43.98 -15.17 -32.54
CA PRO A 278 43.32 -16.45 -32.34
C PRO A 278 42.07 -16.32 -31.47
N THR A 279 41.01 -17.07 -31.80
CA THR A 279 39.81 -17.17 -30.98
C THR A 279 40.07 -18.04 -29.74
N TRP A 280 39.47 -17.65 -28.61
CA TRP A 280 39.43 -18.50 -27.42
C TRP A 280 38.43 -19.64 -27.63
N GLU A 281 38.83 -20.87 -27.36
CA GLU A 281 37.98 -22.05 -27.41
C GLU A 281 37.78 -22.57 -25.98
N PRO A 282 36.55 -22.83 -25.51
CA PRO A 282 36.30 -23.26 -24.13
C PRO A 282 37.00 -24.55 -23.72
N GLU A 283 37.30 -25.44 -24.67
CA GLU A 283 38.00 -26.71 -24.43
C GLU A 283 39.53 -26.57 -24.45
N SER A 284 40.06 -25.37 -24.78
CA SER A 284 41.50 -25.13 -24.94
C SER A 284 42.14 -24.63 -23.64
N SER A 285 43.39 -25.04 -23.39
CA SER A 285 44.13 -24.57 -22.22
C SER A 285 44.66 -23.15 -22.41
N LEU A 286 44.85 -22.42 -21.31
CA LEU A 286 45.48 -21.08 -21.35
C LEU A 286 46.88 -21.13 -21.99
N ALA A 287 47.64 -22.19 -21.72
CA ALA A 287 48.97 -22.38 -22.28
C ALA A 287 48.95 -22.47 -23.81
N ASP A 288 48.01 -23.23 -24.37
CA ASP A 288 47.85 -23.40 -25.83
C ASP A 288 47.45 -22.07 -26.50
N PHE A 289 46.55 -21.31 -25.87
CA PHE A 289 46.16 -20.00 -26.36
C PHE A 289 47.34 -19.01 -26.37
N ILE A 290 48.07 -18.90 -25.26
CA ILE A 290 49.27 -18.06 -25.13
C ILE A 290 50.31 -18.45 -26.20
N MET A 291 50.51 -19.75 -26.45
CA MET A 291 51.43 -20.25 -27.48
C MET A 291 51.01 -19.85 -28.90
N ARG A 292 49.71 -20.00 -29.24
CA ARG A 292 49.16 -19.58 -30.54
C ARG A 292 49.36 -18.07 -30.76
N VAL A 293 49.07 -17.25 -29.75
CA VAL A 293 49.29 -15.79 -29.79
C VAL A 293 50.77 -15.45 -29.92
N SER A 294 51.65 -16.11 -29.18
CA SER A 294 53.11 -15.90 -29.23
C SER A 294 53.68 -16.14 -30.64
N ARG A 295 53.23 -17.23 -31.31
CA ARG A 295 53.62 -17.52 -32.70
C ARG A 295 53.14 -16.42 -33.66
N MET A 296 51.92 -15.93 -33.49
CA MET A 296 51.36 -14.87 -34.34
C MET A 296 52.18 -13.57 -34.22
N ILE A 297 52.42 -13.09 -33.00
CA ILE A 297 53.13 -11.81 -32.79
C ILE A 297 54.62 -11.86 -33.13
N SER A 298 55.22 -13.06 -33.26
CA SER A 298 56.64 -13.22 -33.59
C SER A 298 57.02 -12.67 -34.97
N THR A 299 56.02 -12.44 -35.84
CA THR A 299 56.17 -11.78 -37.13
C THR A 299 56.60 -10.31 -36.99
N GLU A 300 56.25 -9.65 -35.89
CA GLU A 300 56.62 -8.27 -35.58
C GLU A 300 57.86 -8.22 -34.66
N ARG A 301 58.99 -7.71 -35.16
CA ARG A 301 60.30 -7.79 -34.48
C ARG A 301 60.35 -7.15 -33.08
N LYS A 302 59.49 -6.17 -32.79
CA LYS A 302 59.48 -5.43 -31.51
C LYS A 302 58.42 -5.94 -30.53
N TRP A 303 57.44 -6.72 -30.97
CA TRP A 303 56.31 -7.09 -30.13
C TRP A 303 56.67 -8.25 -29.19
N LYS A 304 56.14 -8.23 -27.97
CA LYS A 304 56.43 -9.26 -26.97
C LYS A 304 55.18 -9.68 -26.23
N LEU A 305 55.09 -10.97 -25.95
CA LEU A 305 54.07 -11.50 -25.07
C LEU A 305 54.53 -11.35 -23.63
N ARG A 306 53.66 -10.78 -22.80
CA ARG A 306 53.86 -10.58 -21.37
C ARG A 306 52.89 -11.47 -20.59
N ARG A 307 53.41 -12.31 -19.71
CA ARG A 307 52.63 -13.25 -18.87
C ARG A 307 52.07 -12.56 -17.63
N TRP A 308 51.42 -11.41 -17.83
CA TRP A 308 50.90 -10.60 -16.72
C TRP A 308 49.46 -11.01 -16.38
N VAL A 309 49.11 -10.99 -15.10
CA VAL A 309 47.73 -11.18 -14.63
C VAL A 309 47.26 -9.95 -13.86
N THR A 310 46.10 -9.40 -14.23
CA THR A 310 45.57 -8.17 -13.63
C THR A 310 44.06 -8.24 -13.45
N VAL A 311 43.60 -8.04 -12.21
CA VAL A 311 42.17 -7.97 -11.88
C VAL A 311 41.74 -6.51 -11.93
N GLY A 312 40.71 -6.15 -12.69
CA GLY A 312 40.29 -4.76 -12.79
C GLY A 312 39.01 -4.54 -13.57
N LEU A 313 38.64 -3.27 -13.68
CA LEU A 313 37.45 -2.83 -14.40
C LEU A 313 37.75 -2.66 -15.90
N PHE A 314 37.13 -3.50 -16.72
CA PHE A 314 37.17 -3.50 -18.18
C PHE A 314 35.73 -3.49 -18.71
N THR A 315 35.37 -2.48 -19.49
CA THR A 315 34.00 -2.32 -20.01
C THR A 315 33.92 -2.74 -21.47
N PHE A 316 33.13 -3.77 -21.77
CA PHE A 316 32.96 -4.33 -23.12
C PHE A 316 31.61 -4.02 -23.77
N SER A 317 30.72 -3.26 -23.11
CA SER A 317 29.32 -3.09 -23.53
C SER A 317 29.17 -2.62 -24.98
N LYS A 318 30.06 -1.74 -25.45
CA LYS A 318 30.04 -1.26 -26.84
C LYS A 318 30.52 -2.31 -27.84
N LEU A 319 31.39 -3.24 -27.43
CA LEU A 319 31.95 -4.27 -28.31
C LEU A 319 30.97 -5.41 -28.56
N VAL A 320 30.20 -5.81 -27.56
CA VAL A 320 29.11 -6.80 -27.75
C VAL A 320 28.13 -6.25 -28.77
N MET A 321 27.68 -5.00 -28.60
CA MET A 321 26.84 -4.31 -29.59
C MET A 321 27.51 -4.21 -30.97
N TYR A 322 28.82 -3.96 -31.02
CA TYR A 322 29.57 -3.90 -32.29
C TYR A 322 29.53 -5.22 -33.06
N ARG A 323 29.64 -6.36 -32.37
CA ARG A 323 29.53 -7.70 -32.97
C ARG A 323 28.09 -8.01 -33.37
N ASP A 324 27.14 -7.75 -32.47
CA ASP A 324 25.72 -8.00 -32.73
C ASP A 324 25.21 -7.19 -33.94
N LEU A 325 25.81 -6.02 -34.19
CA LEU A 325 25.45 -5.18 -35.33
C LEU A 325 26.14 -5.56 -36.66
N GLU A 326 26.92 -6.63 -36.70
CA GLU A 326 27.53 -7.11 -37.94
C GLU A 326 26.49 -7.73 -38.87
N ALA A 327 26.45 -7.28 -40.13
CA ALA A 327 25.45 -7.72 -41.10
C ALA A 327 25.41 -9.24 -41.33
N GLY A 328 26.54 -9.94 -41.14
CA GLY A 328 26.63 -11.39 -41.26
C GLY A 328 25.95 -12.17 -40.12
N ASN A 329 25.66 -11.53 -38.99
CA ASN A 329 25.06 -12.17 -37.82
C ASN A 329 23.52 -12.21 -37.86
N TRP A 330 22.89 -11.54 -38.83
CA TRP A 330 21.43 -11.50 -38.95
C TRP A 330 20.94 -12.52 -39.99
N ALA A 331 20.03 -13.39 -39.59
CA ALA A 331 19.39 -14.34 -40.50
C ALA A 331 18.59 -13.61 -41.61
N HIS A 332 18.55 -14.18 -42.81
CA HIS A 332 17.92 -13.56 -44.01
C HIS A 332 16.45 -13.14 -43.84
N GLU A 333 15.72 -13.68 -42.86
CA GLU A 333 14.33 -13.32 -42.57
C GLU A 333 14.16 -12.13 -41.61
N ARG A 334 15.24 -11.64 -40.98
CA ARG A 334 15.22 -10.57 -39.98
C ARG A 334 16.35 -9.56 -40.19
N LEU A 335 16.55 -9.18 -41.44
CA LEU A 335 17.54 -8.17 -41.77
C LEU A 335 17.09 -6.81 -41.19
N LEU A 336 17.96 -6.18 -40.41
CA LEU A 336 17.67 -4.90 -39.75
C LEU A 336 17.44 -3.75 -40.74
N ASP A 337 17.97 -3.88 -41.96
CA ASP A 337 17.83 -2.92 -43.06
C ASP A 337 16.40 -2.76 -43.60
N LYS A 338 15.55 -3.77 -43.38
CA LYS A 338 14.13 -3.79 -43.76
C LYS A 338 13.20 -3.45 -42.59
N HIS A 339 13.73 -3.16 -41.41
CA HIS A 339 12.91 -2.86 -40.25
C HIS A 339 12.29 -1.45 -40.36
N PRO A 340 10.94 -1.31 -40.31
CA PRO A 340 10.26 -0.03 -40.54
C PRO A 340 10.77 1.12 -39.65
N ILE A 341 10.92 0.86 -38.34
CA ILE A 341 11.41 1.87 -37.39
C ILE A 341 12.85 2.33 -37.70
N LEU A 342 13.71 1.44 -38.21
CA LEU A 342 15.09 1.81 -38.53
C LEU A 342 15.17 2.59 -39.84
N GLN A 343 14.29 2.29 -40.80
CA GLN A 343 14.12 3.11 -41.99
C GLN A 343 13.66 4.52 -41.60
N ASP A 344 12.64 4.64 -40.75
CA ASP A 344 12.15 5.93 -40.26
C ASP A 344 13.23 6.73 -39.53
N LEU A 345 13.97 6.09 -38.62
CA LEU A 345 14.99 6.75 -37.81
C LEU A 345 16.22 7.20 -38.60
N LEU A 346 16.68 6.40 -39.58
CA LEU A 346 17.94 6.64 -40.29
C LEU A 346 17.77 7.36 -41.63
N VAL A 347 16.62 7.20 -42.28
CA VAL A 347 16.30 7.81 -43.58
C VAL A 347 15.40 9.04 -43.40
N GLY A 348 14.70 9.15 -42.27
CA GLY A 348 13.88 10.31 -41.94
C GLY A 348 12.51 10.30 -42.63
N SER A 349 11.89 9.13 -42.79
CA SER A 349 10.47 9.06 -43.17
C SER A 349 9.58 9.45 -41.99
N GLU A 350 8.80 10.53 -42.15
CA GLU A 350 7.76 10.97 -41.21
C GLU A 350 6.56 10.02 -41.23
N SER A 351 6.74 8.75 -40.91
CA SER A 351 5.64 7.78 -40.82
C SER A 351 4.95 7.80 -39.44
N VAL A 352 5.62 8.33 -38.42
CA VAL A 352 5.08 8.48 -37.06
C VAL A 352 4.62 9.92 -36.86
N ALA A 353 3.35 10.19 -37.16
CA ALA A 353 2.73 11.45 -36.78
C ALA A 353 2.70 11.53 -35.23
N GLU A 354 3.31 12.57 -34.65
CA GLU A 354 3.09 12.93 -33.25
C GLU A 354 1.60 13.28 -33.10
N VAL A 355 0.81 12.36 -32.58
CA VAL A 355 -0.56 12.65 -32.15
C VAL A 355 -0.45 13.22 -30.73
N PRO A 356 -0.73 14.52 -30.49
CA PRO A 356 -0.48 15.15 -29.18
C PRO A 356 -1.34 14.57 -28.05
N ILE A 357 -2.48 13.96 -28.39
CA ILE A 357 -3.44 13.37 -27.48
C ILE A 357 -3.98 12.10 -28.14
N ALA A 358 -3.73 10.93 -27.54
CA ALA A 358 -4.33 9.69 -28.00
C ALA A 358 -5.87 9.81 -27.97
N PRO A 359 -6.59 9.34 -29.00
CA PRO A 359 -8.05 9.35 -28.97
C PRO A 359 -8.53 8.52 -27.77
N GLU A 360 -9.41 9.09 -26.94
CA GLU A 360 -10.03 8.33 -25.86
C GLU A 360 -10.98 7.29 -26.47
N TYR A 361 -10.78 6.03 -26.09
CA TYR A 361 -11.65 4.94 -26.50
C TYR A 361 -12.85 4.86 -25.54
N GLU A 362 -14.06 4.67 -26.08
CA GLU A 362 -15.25 4.34 -25.28
C GLU A 362 -15.17 2.88 -24.76
N ILE A 363 -14.35 2.68 -23.73
CA ILE A 363 -14.06 1.38 -23.10
C ILE A 363 -15.33 0.71 -22.52
N ASP A 364 -16.33 1.49 -22.17
CA ASP A 364 -17.58 0.97 -21.61
C ASP A 364 -18.63 0.59 -22.67
N SER A 365 -18.33 0.80 -23.95
CA SER A 365 -19.22 0.43 -25.04
C SER A 365 -19.24 -1.08 -25.28
N ARG A 366 -20.43 -1.65 -25.51
CA ARG A 366 -20.60 -3.09 -25.85
C ARG A 366 -19.84 -3.51 -27.11
N SER A 367 -19.57 -2.57 -28.01
CA SER A 367 -18.76 -2.78 -29.22
C SER A 367 -17.25 -2.93 -28.94
N ALA A 368 -16.75 -2.37 -27.83
CA ALA A 368 -15.34 -2.41 -27.45
C ALA A 368 -14.98 -3.59 -26.54
N GLU A 369 -15.96 -4.23 -25.88
CA GLU A 369 -15.76 -5.34 -24.92
C GLU A 369 -14.86 -6.48 -25.42
N LYS A 370 -14.93 -6.83 -26.70
CA LYS A 370 -14.09 -7.90 -27.27
C LYS A 370 -12.64 -7.49 -27.56
N LYS A 371 -12.34 -6.19 -27.50
CA LYS A 371 -11.01 -5.61 -27.79
C LYS A 371 -10.31 -5.09 -26.54
N ILE A 372 -10.97 -5.15 -25.38
CA ILE A 372 -10.43 -4.66 -24.12
C ILE A 372 -9.64 -5.78 -23.45
N PRO A 373 -8.35 -5.57 -23.18
CA PRO A 373 -7.56 -6.57 -22.50
C PRO A 373 -7.95 -6.69 -21.03
N PRO A 374 -7.82 -7.89 -20.44
CA PRO A 374 -7.94 -8.04 -19.00
C PRO A 374 -6.81 -7.24 -18.32
N LEU A 375 -7.19 -6.33 -17.44
CA LEU A 375 -6.25 -5.54 -16.66
C LEU A 375 -5.93 -6.25 -15.34
N VAL A 376 -4.68 -6.18 -14.91
CA VAL A 376 -4.23 -6.71 -13.61
C VAL A 376 -4.17 -5.62 -12.54
N THR A 377 -4.17 -4.36 -12.95
CA THR A 377 -4.24 -3.18 -12.07
C THR A 377 -5.20 -2.16 -12.65
N ASP A 378 -5.73 -1.28 -11.81
CA ASP A 378 -6.60 -0.18 -12.24
C ASP A 378 -5.94 0.65 -13.35
N ALA A 379 -6.73 1.22 -14.25
CA ALA A 379 -6.24 2.12 -15.28
C ALA A 379 -7.25 3.24 -15.51
N ASP A 380 -6.76 4.48 -15.59
CA ASP A 380 -7.57 5.61 -16.06
C ASP A 380 -7.79 5.55 -17.59
N SER A 381 -8.64 6.44 -18.13
CA SER A 381 -8.99 6.49 -19.55
C SER A 381 -7.76 6.59 -20.48
N SER A 382 -6.75 7.38 -20.07
CA SER A 382 -5.54 7.62 -20.85
C SER A 382 -4.60 6.40 -20.86
N GLN A 383 -4.44 5.75 -19.70
CA GLN A 383 -3.67 4.52 -19.56
C GLN A 383 -4.32 3.38 -20.34
N HIS A 384 -5.65 3.29 -20.29
CA HIS A 384 -6.41 2.29 -21.02
C HIS A 384 -6.24 2.45 -22.54
N SER A 385 -6.32 3.69 -23.03
CA SER A 385 -6.11 4.01 -24.44
C SER A 385 -4.70 3.64 -24.92
N ALA A 386 -3.68 3.92 -24.10
CA ALA A 386 -2.31 3.53 -24.39
C ALA A 386 -2.15 1.99 -24.49
N ILE A 387 -2.79 1.22 -23.61
CA ILE A 387 -2.73 -0.25 -23.66
C ILE A 387 -3.38 -0.77 -24.95
N ILE A 388 -4.56 -0.26 -25.32
CA ILE A 388 -5.26 -0.65 -26.57
C ILE A 388 -4.38 -0.36 -27.79
N ASP A 389 -3.73 0.80 -27.83
CA ASP A 389 -2.84 1.17 -28.93
C ASP A 389 -1.63 0.24 -29.06
N VAL A 390 -1.02 -0.17 -27.94
CA VAL A 390 0.07 -1.18 -27.95
C VAL A 390 -0.43 -2.51 -28.51
N LEU A 391 -1.62 -2.97 -28.09
CA LEU A 391 -2.17 -4.24 -28.54
C LEU A 391 -2.52 -4.24 -30.02
N ASN A 392 -2.96 -3.10 -30.54
CA ASN A 392 -3.16 -2.87 -31.98
C ASN A 392 -1.85 -2.76 -32.78
N GLY A 393 -0.69 -2.87 -32.13
CA GLY A 393 0.62 -2.87 -32.79
C GLY A 393 1.16 -1.48 -33.11
N LYS A 394 0.61 -0.41 -32.51
CA LYS A 394 1.14 0.95 -32.69
C LYS A 394 2.44 1.14 -31.89
N ASN A 395 3.39 1.86 -32.48
CA ASN A 395 4.57 2.35 -31.77
C ASN A 395 4.20 3.65 -31.05
N LEU A 396 4.54 3.77 -29.76
CA LEU A 396 4.07 4.86 -28.91
C LEU A 396 5.08 5.29 -27.86
N VAL A 397 5.04 6.58 -27.52
CA VAL A 397 5.84 7.20 -26.47
C VAL A 397 4.88 7.64 -25.35
N ILE A 398 5.03 7.05 -24.17
CA ILE A 398 4.20 7.38 -23.00
C ILE A 398 4.99 8.31 -22.09
N GLN A 399 4.47 9.53 -21.87
CA GLN A 399 5.04 10.50 -20.94
C GLN A 399 4.07 10.75 -19.78
N GLY A 400 4.59 10.80 -18.55
CA GLY A 400 3.77 11.08 -17.38
C GLY A 400 4.61 11.64 -16.21
N PRO A 401 4.12 12.64 -15.46
CA PRO A 401 4.75 13.13 -14.23
C PRO A 401 5.04 12.02 -13.20
N PRO A 402 5.97 12.20 -12.25
CA PRO A 402 6.16 11.23 -11.15
C PRO A 402 4.84 11.01 -10.38
N GLY A 403 4.53 9.75 -10.04
CA GLY A 403 3.29 9.38 -9.35
C GLY A 403 2.10 9.00 -10.25
N THR A 404 2.15 9.24 -11.56
CA THR A 404 1.05 8.97 -12.53
C THR A 404 0.92 7.50 -12.98
N GLY A 405 1.39 6.55 -12.18
CA GLY A 405 1.18 5.13 -12.48
C GLY A 405 1.97 4.55 -13.68
N LYS A 406 3.04 5.16 -14.18
CA LYS A 406 3.83 4.61 -15.33
C LYS A 406 4.16 3.11 -15.23
N SER A 407 4.67 2.66 -14.07
CA SER A 407 4.98 1.24 -13.86
C SER A 407 3.71 0.36 -13.83
N GLN A 408 2.58 0.92 -13.41
CA GLN A 408 1.26 0.28 -13.44
C GLN A 408 0.79 0.10 -14.88
N THR A 409 0.89 1.16 -15.71
CA THR A 409 0.60 1.09 -17.15
C THR A 409 1.48 0.03 -17.84
N ILE A 410 2.80 0.01 -17.58
CA ILE A 410 3.71 -1.01 -18.12
C ILE A 410 3.28 -2.41 -17.71
N THR A 411 2.92 -2.61 -16.45
CA THR A 411 2.47 -3.92 -15.93
C THR A 411 1.21 -4.40 -16.66
N ASN A 412 0.23 -3.52 -16.84
CA ASN A 412 -0.98 -3.82 -17.60
C ASN A 412 -0.69 -4.12 -19.07
N VAL A 413 0.20 -3.37 -19.72
CA VAL A 413 0.62 -3.64 -21.12
C VAL A 413 1.23 -5.04 -21.23
N ILE A 414 2.14 -5.42 -20.32
CA ILE A 414 2.77 -6.74 -20.33
C ILE A 414 1.74 -7.83 -20.10
N ALA A 415 0.88 -7.70 -19.08
CA ALA A 415 -0.16 -8.67 -18.77
C ALA A 415 -1.14 -8.87 -19.93
N ALA A 416 -1.57 -7.77 -20.55
CA ALA A 416 -2.45 -7.79 -21.72
C ALA A 416 -1.80 -8.47 -22.92
N ALA A 417 -0.53 -8.15 -23.22
CA ALA A 417 0.20 -8.79 -24.30
C ALA A 417 0.43 -10.29 -24.07
N LEU A 418 0.67 -10.69 -22.82
CA LEU A 418 0.76 -12.10 -22.43
C LEU A 418 -0.58 -12.83 -22.64
N ASN A 419 -1.70 -12.19 -22.30
CA ASN A 419 -3.04 -12.74 -22.54
C ASN A 419 -3.31 -12.98 -24.05
N ASP A 420 -2.80 -12.11 -24.93
CA ASP A 420 -2.86 -12.27 -26.38
C ASP A 420 -1.85 -13.31 -26.94
N GLY A 421 -1.09 -13.99 -26.06
CA GLY A 421 -0.07 -14.96 -26.46
C GLY A 421 1.18 -14.34 -27.09
N LYS A 422 1.39 -13.02 -26.93
CA LYS A 422 2.57 -12.32 -27.46
C LYS A 422 3.80 -12.56 -26.58
N LYS A 423 4.98 -12.49 -27.20
CA LYS A 423 6.27 -12.49 -26.49
C LYS A 423 6.68 -11.05 -26.22
N VAL A 424 7.02 -10.74 -24.97
CA VAL A 424 7.36 -9.37 -24.54
C VAL A 424 8.81 -9.32 -24.08
N LEU A 425 9.58 -8.40 -24.64
CA LEU A 425 10.92 -8.05 -24.16
C LEU A 425 10.84 -6.67 -23.50
N PHE A 426 10.99 -6.64 -22.18
CA PHE A 426 11.02 -5.39 -21.41
C PHE A 426 12.46 -5.00 -21.10
N ILE A 427 12.86 -3.82 -21.57
CA ILE A 427 14.22 -3.28 -21.41
C ILE A 427 14.11 -1.96 -20.65
N ALA A 428 14.98 -1.74 -19.67
CA ALA A 428 15.08 -0.48 -18.94
C ALA A 428 16.55 -0.15 -18.68
N GLU A 429 16.86 1.15 -18.57
CA GLU A 429 18.22 1.63 -18.29
C GLU A 429 18.69 1.22 -16.88
N LYS A 430 17.78 1.18 -15.90
CA LYS A 430 18.10 0.93 -14.48
C LYS A 430 17.45 -0.35 -13.97
N MET A 431 18.19 -1.12 -13.17
CA MET A 431 17.70 -2.35 -12.53
C MET A 431 16.45 -2.14 -11.67
N ALA A 432 16.37 -1.02 -10.94
CA ALA A 432 15.22 -0.71 -10.09
C ALA A 432 13.89 -0.70 -10.86
N ALA A 433 13.88 -0.25 -12.12
CA ALA A 433 12.66 -0.24 -12.93
C ALA A 433 12.22 -1.67 -13.31
N LEU A 434 13.18 -2.55 -13.62
CA LEU A 434 12.92 -3.96 -13.90
C LEU A 434 12.39 -4.68 -12.66
N GLU A 435 13.02 -4.48 -11.49
CA GLU A 435 12.62 -5.13 -10.24
C GLU A 435 11.22 -4.69 -9.79
N VAL A 436 10.85 -3.41 -9.95
CA VAL A 436 9.51 -2.90 -9.60
C VAL A 436 8.43 -3.53 -10.47
N VAL A 437 8.63 -3.60 -11.79
CA VAL A 437 7.65 -4.20 -12.70
C VAL A 437 7.55 -5.70 -12.46
N LYS A 438 8.67 -6.39 -12.27
CA LYS A 438 8.70 -7.82 -11.97
C LYS A 438 8.00 -8.15 -10.66
N SER A 439 8.26 -7.40 -9.60
CA SER A 439 7.57 -7.59 -8.30
C SER A 439 6.05 -7.40 -8.43
N ARG A 440 5.59 -6.47 -9.27
CA ARG A 440 4.16 -6.33 -9.55
C ARG A 440 3.61 -7.55 -10.28
N LEU A 441 4.30 -8.04 -11.30
CA LEU A 441 3.90 -9.26 -12.02
C LEU A 441 3.90 -10.50 -11.10
N ASP A 442 4.86 -10.62 -10.19
CA ASP A 442 4.89 -11.67 -9.15
C ASP A 442 3.63 -11.60 -8.25
N ASN A 443 3.25 -10.40 -7.80
CA ASN A 443 2.07 -10.20 -6.95
C ASN A 443 0.77 -10.65 -7.62
N PHE A 444 0.70 -10.59 -8.96
CA PHE A 444 -0.44 -11.09 -9.75
C PHE A 444 -0.29 -12.55 -10.19
N GLY A 445 0.73 -13.27 -9.72
CA GLY A 445 1.03 -14.64 -10.13
C GLY A 445 1.54 -14.77 -11.57
N LEU A 446 1.83 -13.66 -12.24
CA LEU A 446 2.38 -13.63 -13.61
C LEU A 446 3.91 -13.75 -13.63
N GLY A 447 4.55 -13.71 -12.46
CA GLY A 447 6.00 -13.89 -12.29
C GLY A 447 6.55 -15.16 -12.93
N HIS A 448 5.78 -16.27 -12.89
CA HIS A 448 6.18 -17.54 -13.49
C HIS A 448 6.42 -17.45 -15.00
N PHE A 449 5.78 -16.50 -15.69
CA PHE A 449 5.95 -16.28 -17.13
C PHE A 449 7.15 -15.37 -17.45
N CYS A 450 7.72 -14.70 -16.46
CA CYS A 450 8.78 -13.71 -16.64
C CYS A 450 10.16 -14.37 -16.60
N LEU A 451 10.94 -14.31 -17.68
CA LEU A 451 12.36 -14.71 -17.67
C LEU A 451 13.24 -13.48 -17.42
N GLU A 452 13.83 -13.41 -16.23
CA GLU A 452 14.80 -12.37 -15.91
C GLU A 452 16.15 -12.69 -16.59
N LEU A 453 16.55 -11.86 -17.53
CA LEU A 453 17.82 -11.97 -18.24
C LEU A 453 18.78 -10.86 -17.81
N HIS A 454 18.98 -10.68 -16.49
CA HIS A 454 19.99 -9.75 -16.00
C HIS A 454 21.29 -10.47 -15.65
N SER A 455 22.40 -9.83 -16.01
CA SER A 455 23.75 -10.37 -16.13
C SER A 455 24.43 -10.79 -14.81
N SER A 456 23.73 -10.73 -13.67
CA SER A 456 24.30 -11.03 -12.35
C SER A 456 23.50 -11.97 -11.42
N LYS A 457 22.27 -12.40 -11.76
CA LYS A 457 21.52 -13.39 -10.93
C LYS A 457 21.20 -14.70 -11.65
N THR A 458 21.45 -14.79 -12.95
CA THR A 458 21.10 -15.98 -13.71
C THR A 458 22.37 -16.75 -14.07
N ARG A 459 22.88 -17.52 -13.11
CA ARG A 459 23.73 -18.68 -13.42
C ARG A 459 23.06 -19.45 -14.54
N LYS A 460 23.80 -20.01 -15.50
CA LYS A 460 23.22 -20.89 -16.55
C LYS A 460 22.31 -21.95 -15.91
N THR A 461 22.70 -22.45 -14.72
CA THR A 461 21.88 -23.31 -13.87
C THR A 461 20.58 -22.68 -13.37
N SER A 462 20.59 -21.42 -12.90
CA SER A 462 19.39 -20.68 -12.51
C SER A 462 18.42 -20.45 -13.68
N VAL A 463 18.94 -20.15 -14.89
CA VAL A 463 18.11 -20.04 -16.11
C VAL A 463 17.44 -21.39 -16.39
N LEU A 464 18.23 -22.46 -16.39
CA LEU A 464 17.73 -23.82 -16.63
C LEU A 464 16.72 -24.25 -15.57
N GLN A 465 16.95 -23.91 -14.30
CA GLN A 465 15.99 -24.14 -13.21
C GLN A 465 14.71 -23.32 -13.39
N ALA A 466 14.81 -22.05 -13.76
CA ALA A 466 13.65 -21.20 -14.02
C ALA A 466 12.83 -21.68 -15.23
N LEU A 467 13.48 -22.26 -16.25
CA LEU A 467 12.83 -22.93 -17.36
C LEU A 467 12.19 -24.26 -16.92
N ASN A 468 12.89 -25.08 -16.15
CA ASN A 468 12.36 -26.34 -15.66
C ASN A 468 11.14 -26.13 -14.75
N HIS A 469 11.21 -25.16 -13.84
CA HIS A 469 10.09 -24.78 -12.97
C HIS A 469 8.85 -24.35 -13.77
N ARG A 470 9.04 -23.69 -14.93
CA ARG A 470 7.94 -23.33 -15.84
C ARG A 470 7.37 -24.52 -16.59
N LEU A 471 8.21 -25.46 -17.02
CA LEU A 471 7.76 -26.69 -17.67
C LEU A 471 6.94 -27.56 -16.70
N GLU A 472 7.30 -27.54 -15.41
CA GLU A 472 6.61 -28.26 -14.34
C GLU A 472 5.39 -27.51 -13.78
N PHE A 473 5.27 -26.20 -14.06
CA PHE A 473 4.20 -25.36 -13.51
C PHE A 473 2.83 -25.83 -14.01
N ARG A 474 2.01 -26.30 -13.06
CA ARG A 474 0.58 -26.50 -13.26
C ARG A 474 -0.13 -25.31 -12.64
N GLY A 475 -0.88 -24.58 -13.47
CA GLY A 475 -1.62 -23.40 -13.04
C GLY A 475 -2.53 -23.67 -11.84
N PRO A 476 -2.99 -22.63 -11.14
CA PRO A 476 -3.86 -22.77 -9.98
C PRO A 476 -5.16 -23.53 -10.36
N ASN A 477 -5.70 -24.30 -9.41
CA ASN A 477 -7.03 -24.89 -9.57
C ASN A 477 -8.07 -23.76 -9.56
N LEU A 478 -8.54 -23.39 -10.74
CA LEU A 478 -9.53 -22.32 -10.91
C LEU A 478 -10.93 -22.88 -10.67
N ASP A 479 -11.68 -22.25 -9.77
CA ASP A 479 -13.12 -22.45 -9.67
C ASP A 479 -13.82 -21.67 -10.81
N ILE A 480 -14.06 -22.39 -11.91
CA ILE A 480 -14.69 -21.84 -13.12
C ILE A 480 -16.11 -21.32 -12.81
N ALA A 481 -16.81 -21.91 -11.85
CA ALA A 481 -18.17 -21.49 -11.50
C ALA A 481 -18.13 -20.13 -10.78
N HIS A 482 -17.24 -19.99 -9.79
CA HIS A 482 -17.07 -18.73 -9.08
C HIS A 482 -16.62 -17.59 -10.01
N LEU A 483 -15.67 -17.85 -10.92
CA LEU A 483 -15.22 -16.85 -11.90
C LEU A 483 -16.32 -16.38 -12.83
N ARG A 484 -17.18 -17.31 -13.31
CA ARG A 484 -18.34 -16.95 -14.13
C ARG A 484 -19.34 -16.09 -13.35
N GLN A 485 -19.56 -16.39 -12.08
CA GLN A 485 -20.45 -15.61 -11.22
C GLN A 485 -19.89 -14.20 -10.98
N ALA A 486 -18.60 -14.08 -10.67
CA ALA A 486 -17.93 -12.80 -10.46
C ALA A 486 -17.95 -11.93 -11.73
N LEU A 487 -17.66 -12.50 -12.90
CA LEU A 487 -17.75 -11.81 -14.19
C LEU A 487 -19.17 -11.29 -14.44
N LYS A 488 -20.19 -12.12 -14.19
CA LYS A 488 -21.58 -11.72 -14.36
C LYS A 488 -21.97 -10.58 -13.41
N ALA A 489 -21.56 -10.65 -12.14
CA ALA A 489 -21.81 -9.58 -11.18
C ALA A 489 -21.13 -8.26 -11.58
N CYS A 490 -19.89 -8.31 -12.11
CA CYS A 490 -19.21 -7.15 -12.66
C CYS A 490 -19.93 -6.57 -13.88
N GLU A 491 -20.43 -7.41 -14.79
CA GLU A 491 -21.22 -6.98 -15.95
C GLU A 491 -22.54 -6.32 -15.54
N GLU A 492 -23.24 -6.87 -14.54
CA GLU A 492 -24.47 -6.32 -13.98
C GLU A 492 -24.21 -4.96 -13.33
N ALA A 493 -23.21 -4.86 -12.44
CA ALA A 493 -22.84 -3.61 -11.78
C ALA A 493 -22.41 -2.52 -12.77
N ARG A 494 -21.59 -2.87 -13.77
CA ARG A 494 -21.20 -1.94 -14.84
C ARG A 494 -22.41 -1.46 -15.64
N SER A 495 -23.34 -2.35 -15.96
CA SER A 495 -24.56 -2.00 -16.69
C SER A 495 -25.45 -1.05 -15.88
N GLU A 496 -25.56 -1.25 -14.57
CA GLU A 496 -26.30 -0.37 -13.65
C GLU A 496 -25.67 1.02 -13.56
N LEU A 497 -24.34 1.10 -13.43
CA LEU A 497 -23.60 2.37 -13.41
C LEU A 497 -23.75 3.13 -14.74
N LEU A 498 -23.64 2.45 -15.87
CA LEU A 498 -23.86 3.05 -17.19
C LEU A 498 -25.30 3.50 -17.37
N TYR A 499 -26.27 2.73 -16.90
CA TYR A 499 -27.67 3.15 -16.89
C TYR A 499 -27.83 4.45 -16.11
N TYR A 500 -27.29 4.53 -14.89
CA TYR A 500 -27.36 5.77 -14.09
C TYR A 500 -26.71 6.97 -14.81
N VAL A 501 -25.48 6.81 -15.33
CA VAL A 501 -24.75 7.88 -16.01
C VAL A 501 -25.47 8.34 -17.29
N THR A 502 -26.05 7.40 -18.05
CA THR A 502 -26.82 7.74 -19.24
C THR A 502 -28.13 8.42 -18.87
N SER A 503 -28.89 7.88 -17.92
CA SER A 503 -30.14 8.45 -17.43
C SER A 503 -29.98 9.86 -16.87
N ILE A 504 -28.92 10.15 -16.10
CA ILE A 504 -28.72 11.48 -15.51
C ILE A 504 -28.43 12.57 -16.55
N LYS A 505 -27.87 12.16 -17.70
CA LYS A 505 -27.55 13.05 -18.83
C LYS A 505 -28.70 13.17 -19.83
N GLN A 506 -29.78 12.40 -19.68
CA GLN A 506 -30.94 12.50 -20.57
C GLN A 506 -31.69 13.82 -20.33
N PRO A 507 -32.23 14.43 -21.41
CA PRO A 507 -33.11 15.59 -21.28
C PRO A 507 -34.45 15.20 -20.67
N VAL A 508 -35.02 16.08 -19.85
CA VAL A 508 -36.34 15.91 -19.23
C VAL A 508 -37.40 16.48 -20.16
N GLY A 509 -37.99 15.63 -21.01
CA GLY A 509 -39.02 16.04 -21.96
C GLY A 509 -38.56 17.15 -22.91
N GLN A 510 -39.34 18.21 -23.06
CA GLN A 510 -39.06 19.36 -23.94
C GLN A 510 -38.40 20.56 -23.21
N THR A 511 -38.02 20.38 -21.94
CA THR A 511 -37.53 21.46 -21.09
C THR A 511 -36.15 22.01 -21.46
N GLY A 512 -35.40 21.28 -22.28
CA GLY A 512 -34.01 21.60 -22.62
C GLY A 512 -33.03 21.40 -21.46
N LEU A 513 -33.49 20.87 -20.31
CA LEU A 513 -32.67 20.56 -19.14
C LEU A 513 -32.44 19.06 -19.01
N THR A 514 -31.26 18.68 -18.52
CA THR A 514 -30.94 17.29 -18.16
C THR A 514 -31.50 16.91 -16.79
N VAL A 515 -31.68 15.61 -16.53
CA VAL A 515 -32.08 15.09 -15.22
C VAL A 515 -31.13 15.62 -14.12
N TYR A 516 -29.83 15.66 -14.40
CA TYR A 516 -28.82 16.24 -13.51
C TYR A 516 -29.13 17.70 -13.15
N GLU A 517 -29.42 18.55 -14.13
CA GLU A 517 -29.69 19.97 -13.92
C GLU A 517 -30.98 20.19 -13.13
N VAL A 518 -32.01 19.38 -13.38
CA VAL A 518 -33.28 19.42 -12.63
C VAL A 518 -33.05 19.02 -11.18
N LEU A 519 -32.34 17.91 -10.91
CA LEU A 519 -32.04 17.46 -9.55
C LEU A 519 -31.17 18.47 -8.80
N ARG A 520 -30.12 18.99 -9.45
CA ARG A 520 -29.29 20.06 -8.90
C ARG A 520 -30.11 21.30 -8.57
N GLY A 521 -31.00 21.73 -9.47
CA GLY A 521 -31.89 22.86 -9.27
C GLY A 521 -32.87 22.64 -8.11
N ASN A 522 -33.39 21.42 -7.96
CA ASN A 522 -34.25 21.05 -6.83
C ASN A 522 -33.49 21.19 -5.51
N CYS A 523 -32.30 20.58 -5.39
CA CYS A 523 -31.46 20.67 -4.18
C CYS A 523 -31.22 22.12 -3.74
N VAL A 524 -30.93 23.02 -4.70
CA VAL A 524 -30.76 24.46 -4.45
C VAL A 524 -32.06 25.14 -4.01
N ARG A 525 -33.22 24.80 -4.59
CA ARG A 525 -34.52 25.43 -4.29
C ARG A 525 -35.18 24.91 -3.01
N THR A 526 -34.92 23.68 -2.58
CA THR A 526 -35.52 23.11 -1.34
C THR A 526 -35.26 23.97 -0.11
N GLY A 527 -34.09 24.63 -0.02
CA GLY A 527 -33.78 25.55 1.08
C GLY A 527 -34.60 26.86 1.06
N LEU A 528 -35.14 27.25 -0.10
CA LEU A 528 -35.99 28.45 -0.26
C LEU A 528 -37.48 28.15 -0.08
N ALA A 529 -37.90 26.87 -0.18
CA ALA A 529 -39.29 26.46 -0.14
C ALA A 529 -40.01 26.79 1.17
N GLN A 530 -39.28 26.93 2.29
CA GLN A 530 -39.87 27.30 3.58
C GLN A 530 -40.53 28.69 3.56
N LYS A 531 -40.10 29.59 2.66
CA LYS A 531 -40.58 30.99 2.58
C LYS A 531 -41.82 31.19 1.69
N PHE A 532 -42.30 30.17 0.96
CA PHE A 532 -43.49 30.30 0.10
C PHE A 532 -44.82 30.02 0.84
N PRO A 533 -45.94 30.63 0.43
CA PRO A 533 -47.29 30.26 0.89
C PRO A 533 -47.64 28.79 0.58
N PRO A 534 -48.49 28.14 1.39
CA PRO A 534 -48.85 26.72 1.22
C PRO A 534 -49.53 26.42 -0.13
N GLU A 535 -50.28 27.37 -0.68
CA GLU A 535 -50.97 27.24 -1.97
C GLU A 535 -49.96 27.12 -3.14
N LEU A 536 -48.88 27.91 -3.09
CA LEU A 536 -47.79 27.82 -4.08
C LEU A 536 -46.91 26.57 -3.90
N LYS A 537 -46.87 25.98 -2.70
CA LYS A 537 -46.22 24.66 -2.48
C LYS A 537 -47.03 23.52 -3.08
N GLN A 538 -48.35 23.68 -3.12
CA GLN A 538 -49.29 22.71 -3.71
C GLN A 538 -49.49 22.94 -5.20
N ALA A 539 -49.19 24.13 -5.72
CA ALA A 539 -49.22 24.41 -7.14
C ALA A 539 -48.33 23.40 -7.90
N ARG A 540 -48.94 22.75 -8.89
CA ARG A 540 -48.26 21.88 -9.86
C ARG A 540 -48.51 22.49 -11.21
N ILE A 541 -47.45 22.59 -12.01
CA ILE A 541 -47.59 22.90 -13.42
C ILE A 541 -47.91 21.58 -14.11
N ASP A 542 -49.12 21.48 -14.64
CA ASP A 542 -49.53 20.33 -15.44
C ASP A 542 -48.59 20.18 -16.64
N ARG A 543 -48.23 18.93 -16.95
CA ARG A 543 -47.31 18.59 -18.06
C ARG A 543 -45.98 19.37 -18.00
N SER A 544 -45.38 19.43 -16.80
CA SER A 544 -44.10 20.12 -16.58
C SER A 544 -42.95 19.65 -17.47
N ASN A 545 -43.03 18.42 -17.98
CA ASN A 545 -42.11 17.83 -18.95
C ASN A 545 -42.30 18.34 -20.39
N GLU A 546 -43.42 19.00 -20.71
CA GLU A 546 -43.71 19.60 -22.03
C GLU A 546 -43.37 21.10 -22.08
N LEU A 547 -42.90 21.69 -20.98
CA LEU A 547 -42.55 23.10 -20.91
C LEU A 547 -41.31 23.40 -21.74
N ASP A 548 -41.50 23.93 -22.94
CA ASP A 548 -40.39 24.43 -23.76
C ASP A 548 -39.90 25.81 -23.28
N SER A 549 -38.78 26.26 -23.84
CA SER A 549 -38.18 27.55 -23.48
C SER A 549 -39.10 28.75 -23.75
N PHE A 550 -39.99 28.63 -24.74
CA PHE A 550 -40.94 29.68 -25.12
C PHE A 550 -42.08 29.81 -24.08
N THR A 551 -42.70 28.69 -23.72
CA THR A 551 -43.76 28.61 -22.71
C THR A 551 -43.28 29.12 -21.36
N VAL A 552 -42.04 28.80 -20.97
CA VAL A 552 -41.42 29.33 -19.75
C VAL A 552 -41.30 30.86 -19.77
N GLN A 553 -41.00 31.44 -20.95
CA GLN A 553 -40.89 32.89 -21.11
C GLN A 553 -42.27 33.57 -21.10
N GLU A 554 -43.27 32.95 -21.72
CA GLU A 554 -44.66 33.40 -21.71
C GLU A 554 -45.26 33.38 -20.29
N LEU A 555 -45.03 32.30 -19.52
CA LEU A 555 -45.47 32.21 -18.12
C LEU A 555 -44.87 33.30 -17.24
N LYS A 556 -43.60 33.68 -17.47
CA LYS A 556 -42.98 34.82 -16.78
C LYS A 556 -43.68 36.14 -17.12
N GLN A 557 -44.07 36.32 -18.38
CA GLN A 557 -44.78 37.52 -18.82
C GLN A 557 -46.22 37.58 -18.29
N LEU A 558 -46.92 36.44 -18.26
CA LEU A 558 -48.25 36.31 -17.64
C LEU A 558 -48.20 36.60 -16.13
N ALA A 559 -47.20 36.06 -15.41
CA ALA A 559 -47.01 36.34 -14.00
C ALA A 559 -46.82 37.84 -13.74
N SER A 560 -46.00 38.52 -14.56
CA SER A 560 -45.82 39.97 -14.45
C SER A 560 -47.10 40.76 -14.76
N THR A 561 -47.96 40.25 -15.66
CA THR A 561 -49.24 40.89 -16.01
C THR A 561 -50.28 40.71 -14.91
N LEU A 562 -50.34 39.52 -14.30
CA LEU A 562 -51.18 39.22 -13.13
C LEU A 562 -50.81 40.07 -11.92
N GLU A 563 -49.51 40.30 -11.69
CA GLU A 563 -49.02 41.22 -10.66
C GLU A 563 -49.58 42.64 -10.86
N VAL A 564 -49.62 43.11 -12.12
CA VAL A 564 -50.21 44.42 -12.45
C VAL A 564 -51.73 44.44 -12.28
N GLN A 565 -52.47 43.43 -12.74
CA GLN A 565 -53.94 43.41 -12.67
C GLN A 565 -54.51 43.20 -11.25
N SER A 566 -53.83 42.38 -10.44
CA SER A 566 -54.26 42.10 -9.07
C SER A 566 -54.20 43.35 -8.16
N SER A 567 -53.43 44.37 -8.54
CA SER A 567 -53.37 45.65 -7.85
C SER A 567 -54.73 46.36 -7.74
N ALA A 568 -55.63 46.19 -8.74
CA ALA A 568 -56.96 46.82 -8.74
C ALA A 568 -57.96 46.10 -7.82
N ILE A 569 -57.87 44.78 -7.69
CA ILE A 569 -58.71 43.97 -6.80
C ILE A 569 -58.28 44.17 -5.33
N ASN A 570 -56.97 44.32 -5.11
CA ASN A 570 -56.41 44.60 -3.79
C ASN A 570 -56.96 45.91 -3.18
N HIS A 571 -57.51 46.83 -3.98
CA HIS A 571 -58.22 48.02 -3.49
C HIS A 571 -59.45 47.70 -2.62
N TRP A 572 -60.18 46.60 -2.91
CA TRP A 572 -61.40 46.21 -2.20
C TRP A 572 -61.17 45.16 -1.11
N GLY A 573 -59.91 44.82 -0.84
CA GLY A 573 -59.55 43.80 0.14
C GLY A 573 -59.93 42.36 -0.24
N GLY A 574 -60.32 42.10 -1.50
CA GLY A 574 -60.57 40.77 -2.06
C GLY A 574 -61.87 40.59 -2.86
N LEU A 575 -61.99 39.44 -3.56
CA LEU A 575 -63.08 39.13 -4.51
C LEU A 575 -64.46 38.89 -3.84
N VAL A 576 -64.47 38.37 -2.62
CA VAL A 576 -65.69 38.00 -1.89
C VAL A 576 -66.50 39.24 -1.49
N ARG A 577 -65.84 40.40 -1.39
CA ARG A 577 -66.51 41.67 -1.08
C ARG A 577 -67.00 42.39 -2.34
N HIS A 578 -67.01 41.71 -3.50
CA HIS A 578 -67.42 42.32 -4.77
C HIS A 578 -68.95 42.22 -4.99
N PRO A 579 -69.67 43.33 -5.27
CA PRO A 579 -71.15 43.37 -5.29
C PRO A 579 -71.86 42.50 -6.35
N TRP A 580 -71.17 42.08 -7.40
CA TRP A 580 -71.74 41.36 -8.55
C TRP A 580 -71.42 39.86 -8.55
N HIS A 581 -71.04 39.33 -7.39
CA HIS A 581 -70.65 37.95 -7.24
C HIS A 581 -71.83 37.00 -7.57
N GLY A 582 -71.75 36.30 -8.71
CA GLY A 582 -72.68 35.22 -9.08
C GLY A 582 -73.67 35.50 -10.22
N LEU A 583 -73.66 36.69 -10.83
CA LEU A 583 -74.51 36.98 -11.99
C LEU A 583 -73.83 36.54 -13.30
N GLN A 584 -74.53 35.82 -14.18
CA GLN A 584 -73.99 35.33 -15.46
C GLN A 584 -74.74 35.79 -16.71
N ASN A 585 -75.83 36.54 -16.56
CA ASN A 585 -76.50 37.15 -17.70
C ASN A 585 -75.99 38.59 -17.87
N ASP A 586 -75.35 38.84 -19.00
CA ASP A 586 -74.74 40.10 -19.39
C ASP A 586 -75.71 41.05 -20.11
N GLN A 587 -76.96 40.65 -20.36
CA GLN A 587 -77.98 41.44 -21.07
C GLN A 587 -79.36 41.46 -20.39
N LEU A 588 -79.43 41.89 -19.13
CA LEU A 588 -80.72 42.09 -18.42
C LEU A 588 -81.31 43.47 -18.72
N ASP A 589 -82.47 43.51 -19.37
CA ASP A 589 -83.30 44.72 -19.47
C ASP A 589 -84.48 44.71 -18.47
N GLN A 590 -85.15 45.86 -18.34
CA GLN A 590 -86.17 46.10 -17.32
C GLN A 590 -87.52 45.41 -17.59
N PHE A 591 -87.80 45.02 -18.85
CA PHE A 591 -89.05 44.34 -19.23
C PHE A 591 -88.97 42.83 -19.00
N TYR A 592 -87.80 42.23 -19.25
CA TYR A 592 -87.56 40.81 -18.96
C TYR A 592 -87.67 40.47 -17.46
N ALA A 593 -87.51 41.46 -16.57
CA ALA A 593 -87.60 41.26 -15.12
C ALA A 593 -89.01 40.90 -14.63
N ASP A 594 -90.06 41.55 -15.17
CA ASP A 594 -91.44 41.38 -14.71
C ASP A 594 -92.10 40.09 -15.23
N GLU A 595 -91.78 39.69 -16.46
CA GLU A 595 -92.25 38.44 -17.05
C GLU A 595 -91.65 37.22 -16.31
N LEU A 596 -90.37 37.30 -15.95
CA LEU A 596 -89.69 36.31 -15.12
C LEU A 596 -90.39 36.11 -13.76
N ALA A 597 -90.83 37.19 -13.12
CA ALA A 597 -91.50 37.12 -11.82
C ALA A 597 -92.82 36.32 -11.87
N THR A 598 -93.58 36.43 -12.98
CA THR A 598 -94.91 35.79 -13.10
C THR A 598 -94.80 34.28 -13.34
N ILE A 599 -93.85 33.86 -14.19
CA ILE A 599 -93.59 32.45 -14.50
C ILE A 599 -93.09 31.69 -13.27
N LEU A 600 -92.19 32.33 -12.51
CA LEU A 600 -91.64 31.76 -11.28
C LEU A 600 -92.74 31.45 -10.24
N ASN A 601 -93.83 32.20 -10.23
CA ASN A 601 -94.91 32.05 -9.26
C ASN A 601 -95.83 30.83 -9.53
N ARG A 602 -96.09 30.51 -10.81
CA ARG A 602 -96.86 29.28 -11.17
C ARG A 602 -96.06 28.01 -10.93
N TRP A 603 -94.76 28.03 -11.22
CA TRP A 603 -93.86 26.91 -10.94
C TRP A 603 -93.81 26.58 -9.45
N ALA A 604 -93.83 27.60 -8.59
CA ALA A 604 -93.85 27.42 -7.14
C ALA A 604 -95.04 26.56 -6.66
N GLN A 605 -96.24 26.75 -7.21
CA GLN A 605 -97.45 26.03 -6.75
C GLN A 605 -97.45 24.53 -7.09
N SER A 606 -96.97 24.14 -8.28
CA SER A 606 -96.95 22.73 -8.69
C SER A 606 -95.85 21.92 -7.97
N LEU A 607 -94.75 22.59 -7.59
CA LEU A 607 -93.68 21.98 -6.81
C LEU A 607 -94.15 21.60 -5.39
N VAL A 608 -95.06 22.38 -4.79
CA VAL A 608 -95.58 22.11 -3.43
C VAL A 608 -96.39 20.80 -3.38
N ALA A 609 -97.25 20.52 -4.37
CA ALA A 609 -98.07 19.31 -4.37
C ALA A 609 -97.24 18.01 -4.54
N LEU A 610 -96.19 18.05 -5.37
CA LEU A 610 -95.24 16.94 -5.52
C LEU A 610 -94.41 16.75 -4.24
N GLN A 611 -94.07 17.84 -3.56
CA GLN A 611 -93.33 17.84 -2.31
C GLN A 611 -94.10 17.10 -1.20
N ASP A 612 -95.41 17.31 -1.09
CA ASP A 612 -96.24 16.66 -0.07
C ASP A 612 -96.34 15.14 -0.21
N ALA A 613 -96.48 14.62 -1.44
CA ALA A 613 -96.53 13.17 -1.69
C ALA A 613 -95.18 12.48 -1.40
N ILE A 614 -94.08 13.15 -1.72
CA ILE A 614 -92.71 12.69 -1.46
C ILE A 614 -92.42 12.69 0.05
N CYS A 615 -92.90 13.69 0.79
CA CYS A 615 -92.81 13.74 2.25
C CYS A 615 -93.45 12.51 2.92
N GLN A 616 -94.64 12.08 2.47
CA GLN A 616 -95.34 10.95 3.08
C GLN A 616 -94.64 9.60 2.86
N ALA A 617 -94.14 9.34 1.65
CA ALA A 617 -93.40 8.12 1.33
C ALA A 617 -92.04 8.06 2.05
N ALA A 618 -91.36 9.21 2.17
CA ALA A 618 -90.13 9.34 2.94
C ALA A 618 -90.35 9.11 4.45
N ALA A 619 -91.47 9.58 5.01
CA ALA A 619 -91.77 9.44 6.43
C ALA A 619 -91.99 7.97 6.88
N GLN A 620 -92.56 7.11 6.02
CA GLN A 620 -92.87 5.72 6.39
C GLN A 620 -91.71 4.74 6.16
N THR A 621 -90.90 4.98 5.14
CA THR A 621 -89.77 4.10 4.79
C THR A 621 -88.43 4.60 5.34
N GLY A 622 -88.39 5.86 5.81
CA GLY A 622 -87.15 6.52 6.22
C GLY A 622 -86.20 6.81 5.07
N TRP A 623 -86.58 6.49 3.82
CA TRP A 623 -85.79 6.75 2.63
C TRP A 623 -86.02 8.21 2.20
N PRO A 624 -84.99 9.09 2.23
CA PRO A 624 -85.11 10.44 1.70
C PRO A 624 -85.29 10.39 0.18
N ILE A 625 -86.52 10.56 -0.28
CA ILE A 625 -86.83 10.69 -1.69
C ILE A 625 -86.57 12.16 -2.05
N THR A 626 -85.69 12.40 -3.03
CA THR A 626 -85.45 13.76 -3.54
C THR A 626 -86.72 14.32 -4.15
N TYR A 627 -87.02 15.60 -3.92
CA TYR A 627 -88.17 16.31 -4.49
C TYR A 627 -88.02 16.52 -6.01
N SER A 628 -87.94 15.41 -6.75
CA SER A 628 -87.77 15.32 -8.19
C SER A 628 -88.52 14.10 -8.73
N VAL A 629 -89.08 14.22 -9.93
CA VAL A 629 -89.83 13.13 -10.58
C VAL A 629 -88.97 11.89 -10.80
N SER A 630 -87.70 12.08 -11.19
CA SER A 630 -86.73 10.99 -11.35
C SER A 630 -86.38 10.29 -10.03
N GLY A 631 -86.47 11.01 -8.90
CA GLY A 631 -86.21 10.47 -7.56
C GLY A 631 -87.33 9.54 -7.09
N ALA A 632 -88.58 9.90 -7.37
CA ALA A 632 -89.75 9.09 -7.02
C ALA A 632 -89.83 7.77 -7.81
N GLN A 633 -89.49 7.78 -9.11
CA GLN A 633 -89.52 6.56 -9.95
C GLN A 633 -88.51 5.50 -9.47
N LYS A 634 -87.28 5.93 -9.16
CA LYS A 634 -86.19 5.05 -8.70
C LYS A 634 -86.50 4.34 -7.37
N PHE A 635 -87.29 4.97 -6.51
CA PHE A 635 -87.70 4.40 -5.24
C PHE A 635 -88.56 3.13 -5.43
N VAL A 636 -89.47 3.13 -6.41
CA VAL A 636 -90.41 2.02 -6.65
C VAL A 636 -89.69 0.78 -7.20
N ASP A 637 -88.74 0.97 -8.10
CA ASP A 637 -88.05 -0.14 -8.80
C ASP A 637 -87.13 -0.98 -7.88
N VAL A 638 -86.60 -0.38 -6.82
CA VAL A 638 -85.64 -1.02 -5.90
C VAL A 638 -86.34 -1.89 -4.86
N VAL A 639 -87.50 -1.47 -4.36
CA VAL A 639 -88.24 -2.19 -3.30
C VAL A 639 -88.71 -3.58 -3.76
N GLN A 640 -88.89 -3.80 -5.06
CA GLN A 640 -89.35 -5.09 -5.62
C GLN A 640 -88.27 -6.19 -5.67
N LYS A 641 -86.98 -5.90 -5.42
CA LYS A 641 -85.85 -6.81 -5.71
C LYS A 641 -85.18 -7.47 -4.49
N ILE A 642 -85.71 -7.33 -3.27
CA ILE A 642 -85.05 -7.80 -2.02
C ILE A 642 -85.30 -9.31 -1.74
N SER A 643 -84.25 -10.09 -1.45
CA SER A 643 -84.25 -11.56 -1.20
C SER A 643 -83.80 -11.98 0.23
N SER A 644 -83.97 -13.26 0.63
CA SER A 644 -83.71 -13.81 2.00
C SER A 644 -82.24 -14.18 2.34
N PRO A 645 -81.82 -14.25 3.63
CA PRO A 645 -80.42 -14.45 4.07
C PRO A 645 -79.85 -15.90 4.00
N PRO A 646 -78.50 -16.11 3.98
CA PRO A 646 -77.81 -17.42 3.88
C PRO A 646 -77.71 -18.23 5.19
N GLU A 647 -77.33 -19.53 5.13
CA GLU A 647 -77.36 -20.48 6.27
C GLU A 647 -76.32 -20.24 7.40
N GLU A 648 -75.07 -19.85 7.11
CA GLU A 648 -74.03 -19.53 8.12
C GLU A 648 -73.83 -18.02 8.27
N PHE A 649 -74.89 -17.34 8.68
CA PHE A 649 -74.96 -15.88 8.82
C PHE A 649 -74.97 -15.46 10.30
N ASP A 650 -74.17 -14.45 10.66
CA ASP A 650 -74.19 -13.88 12.01
C ASP A 650 -75.08 -12.64 12.06
N GLU A 651 -76.28 -12.82 12.63
CA GLU A 651 -77.32 -11.79 12.69
C GLU A 651 -76.93 -10.59 13.55
N GLU A 652 -76.10 -10.79 14.57
CA GLU A 652 -75.70 -9.73 15.51
C GLU A 652 -74.60 -8.83 14.92
N VAL A 653 -73.64 -9.42 14.19
CA VAL A 653 -72.65 -8.64 13.41
C VAL A 653 -73.34 -7.87 12.28
N PHE A 654 -74.31 -8.47 11.57
CA PHE A 654 -75.07 -7.78 10.53
C PHE A 654 -75.93 -6.64 11.10
N ARG A 655 -76.49 -6.79 12.30
CA ARG A 655 -77.30 -5.74 12.93
C ARG A 655 -76.53 -4.45 13.21
N ARG A 656 -75.21 -4.57 13.36
CA ARG A 656 -74.30 -3.45 13.61
C ARG A 656 -73.71 -2.85 12.34
N LEU A 657 -73.96 -3.45 11.18
CA LEU A 657 -73.64 -2.86 9.87
C LEU A 657 -74.73 -1.84 9.52
N GLY A 658 -74.50 -0.58 9.88
CA GLY A 658 -75.45 0.51 9.63
C GLY A 658 -75.16 1.28 8.35
N THR A 659 -73.91 1.26 7.88
CA THR A 659 -73.42 2.15 6.82
C THR A 659 -72.59 1.47 5.72
N ASN A 660 -72.46 2.12 4.55
CA ASN A 660 -71.50 1.69 3.52
C ASN A 660 -70.06 1.67 4.04
N ASN A 661 -69.75 2.55 4.99
CA ASN A 661 -68.46 2.60 5.67
C ASN A 661 -68.26 1.37 6.55
N ASP A 662 -69.29 0.91 7.28
CA ASP A 662 -69.22 -0.27 8.16
C ASP A 662 -68.97 -1.56 7.38
N ARG A 663 -69.43 -1.66 6.13
CA ARG A 663 -69.17 -2.81 5.24
C ARG A 663 -67.72 -2.84 4.76
N ALA A 664 -67.19 -1.67 4.38
CA ALA A 664 -65.77 -1.54 4.06
C ALA A 664 -64.89 -1.83 5.28
N LEU A 665 -65.34 -1.41 6.48
CA LEU A 665 -64.68 -1.71 7.75
C LEU A 665 -64.70 -3.21 8.07
N LEU A 666 -65.82 -3.91 7.88
CA LEU A 666 -65.92 -5.36 8.07
C LEU A 666 -65.03 -6.14 7.07
N ALA A 667 -64.99 -5.70 5.80
CA ALA A 667 -64.09 -6.27 4.80
C ALA A 667 -62.62 -6.09 5.16
N SER A 668 -62.25 -4.88 5.61
CA SER A 668 -60.90 -4.61 6.13
C SER A 668 -60.57 -5.49 7.33
N CYS A 669 -61.52 -5.72 8.24
CA CYS A 669 -61.27 -6.50 9.45
C CYS A 669 -61.13 -7.99 9.19
N LEU A 670 -61.88 -8.54 8.23
CA LEU A 670 -61.69 -9.92 7.78
C LEU A 670 -60.27 -10.12 7.24
N ALA A 671 -59.80 -9.20 6.39
CA ALA A 671 -58.44 -9.23 5.87
C ALA A 671 -57.38 -9.10 6.98
N ASP A 672 -57.61 -8.21 7.95
CA ASP A 672 -56.71 -8.02 9.11
C ASP A 672 -56.65 -9.29 10.01
N VAL A 673 -57.75 -10.04 10.16
CA VAL A 673 -57.80 -11.32 10.93
C VAL A 673 -57.10 -12.47 10.20
N GLU A 674 -57.26 -12.56 8.87
CA GLU A 674 -56.55 -13.54 8.03
C GLU A 674 -55.04 -13.27 8.00
N GLN A 675 -54.65 -12.00 7.97
CA GLN A 675 -53.24 -11.60 8.05
C GLN A 675 -52.62 -11.94 9.41
N PHE A 676 -53.35 -11.74 10.51
CA PHE A 676 -52.90 -12.06 11.86
C PHE A 676 -52.62 -13.57 12.07
N THR A 677 -53.47 -14.43 11.53
CA THR A 677 -53.32 -15.90 11.63
C THR A 677 -52.11 -16.40 10.85
N ALA A 678 -51.86 -15.88 9.65
CA ALA A 678 -50.66 -16.21 8.88
C ALA A 678 -49.37 -15.82 9.60
N MET A 679 -49.29 -14.61 10.15
CA MET A 679 -48.11 -14.11 10.88
C MET A 679 -47.80 -14.90 12.16
N CYS A 680 -48.82 -15.44 12.83
CA CYS A 680 -48.62 -16.31 13.98
C CYS A 680 -47.88 -17.62 13.65
N THR A 681 -48.04 -18.15 12.42
CA THR A 681 -47.30 -19.36 11.98
C THR A 681 -45.84 -19.07 11.66
N GLU A 682 -45.53 -17.83 11.28
CA GLU A 682 -44.17 -17.39 10.97
C GLU A 682 -43.32 -17.23 12.24
N ILE A 683 -43.93 -16.77 13.35
CA ILE A 683 -43.28 -16.71 14.68
C ILE A 683 -42.85 -18.10 15.15
N ASP A 684 -43.71 -19.11 14.99
CA ASP A 684 -43.43 -20.48 15.47
C ASP A 684 -42.24 -21.14 14.74
N CYS A 685 -41.84 -20.64 13.58
CA CYS A 685 -40.67 -21.14 12.84
C CYS A 685 -39.33 -20.62 13.40
N ILE A 686 -39.35 -19.51 14.15
CA ILE A 686 -38.15 -18.79 14.61
C ILE A 686 -37.93 -19.02 16.12
N VAL A 687 -39.02 -19.21 16.88
CA VAL A 687 -39.02 -19.19 18.35
C VAL A 687 -39.68 -20.46 18.88
N GLU A 688 -39.09 -21.12 19.88
CA GLU A 688 -39.64 -22.39 20.41
C GLU A 688 -40.99 -22.19 21.14
N LYS A 689 -41.25 -21.00 21.70
CA LYS A 689 -42.53 -20.65 22.33
C LYS A 689 -43.04 -19.27 21.90
N ARG A 690 -44.17 -19.26 21.19
CA ARG A 690 -44.88 -18.04 20.73
C ARG A 690 -45.16 -17.03 21.84
N SER A 691 -45.52 -17.50 23.03
CA SER A 691 -45.83 -16.65 24.19
C SER A 691 -44.65 -15.77 24.62
N SER A 692 -43.42 -16.26 24.46
CA SER A 692 -42.20 -15.55 24.85
C SER A 692 -41.93 -14.35 23.93
N ALA A 693 -42.12 -14.53 22.62
CA ALA A 693 -41.98 -13.46 21.62
C ALA A 693 -43.03 -12.34 21.79
N LEU A 694 -44.29 -12.73 22.03
CA LEU A 694 -45.39 -11.77 22.26
C LEU A 694 -45.27 -11.01 23.58
N THR A 695 -44.61 -11.58 24.60
CA THR A 695 -44.41 -10.92 25.91
C THR A 695 -43.26 -9.90 25.88
N ILE A 696 -42.22 -10.15 25.08
CA ILE A 696 -41.07 -9.25 24.95
C ILE A 696 -41.43 -8.03 24.08
N GLY A 697 -42.28 -8.22 23.07
CA GLY A 697 -42.79 -7.17 22.21
C GLY A 697 -41.80 -6.71 21.14
N SER A 698 -42.33 -6.06 20.10
CA SER A 698 -41.56 -5.62 18.93
C SER A 698 -40.52 -4.57 19.29
N GLY A 699 -40.84 -3.66 20.21
CA GLY A 699 -39.96 -2.57 20.61
C GLY A 699 -38.66 -3.05 21.24
N ARG A 700 -38.75 -3.95 22.22
CA ARG A 700 -37.55 -4.50 22.88
C ARG A 700 -36.71 -5.34 21.92
N LEU A 701 -37.34 -6.20 21.11
CA LEU A 701 -36.62 -7.03 20.15
C LEU A 701 -35.94 -6.17 19.06
N LYS A 702 -36.60 -5.09 18.61
CA LYS A 702 -36.02 -4.12 17.67
C LYS A 702 -34.80 -3.43 18.25
N ASP A 703 -34.86 -3.05 19.52
CA ASP A 703 -33.71 -2.48 20.24
C ASP A 703 -32.58 -3.51 20.36
N THR A 704 -32.88 -4.77 20.69
CA THR A 704 -31.88 -5.87 20.72
C THR A 704 -31.21 -6.08 19.36
N VAL A 705 -31.99 -6.15 18.28
CA VAL A 705 -31.45 -6.36 16.91
C VAL A 705 -30.64 -5.13 16.47
N ARG A 706 -31.10 -3.92 16.78
CA ARG A 706 -30.33 -2.70 16.55
C ARG A 706 -29.00 -2.73 17.31
N GLU A 707 -29.01 -3.12 18.58
CA GLU A 707 -27.78 -3.24 19.37
C GLU A 707 -26.82 -4.28 18.80
N ILE A 708 -27.32 -5.44 18.32
CA ILE A 708 -26.48 -6.46 17.66
C ILE A 708 -25.84 -5.90 16.38
N GLN A 709 -26.61 -5.16 15.57
CA GLN A 709 -26.13 -4.53 14.34
C GLN A 709 -25.12 -3.41 14.61
N GLU A 710 -25.35 -2.57 15.62
CA GLU A 710 -24.43 -1.50 16.03
C GLU A 710 -23.07 -2.03 16.49
N ILE A 711 -23.03 -3.22 17.11
CA ILE A 711 -21.78 -3.86 17.54
C ILE A 711 -21.10 -4.59 16.35
N GLY A 712 -21.76 -4.69 15.19
CA GLY A 712 -21.19 -5.25 13.96
C GLY A 712 -21.45 -6.75 13.74
N PHE A 713 -22.36 -7.35 14.51
CA PHE A 713 -22.68 -8.79 14.44
C PHE A 713 -23.92 -9.10 13.60
N GLY A 714 -24.30 -8.23 12.66
CA GLY A 714 -25.56 -8.30 11.91
C GLY A 714 -25.78 -9.53 11.02
N GLU A 715 -24.73 -10.29 10.69
CA GLU A 715 -24.81 -11.51 9.86
C GLU A 715 -24.54 -12.80 10.64
N TYR A 716 -24.26 -12.69 11.95
CA TYR A 716 -23.84 -13.84 12.76
C TYR A 716 -25.05 -14.68 13.20
N ARG A 717 -24.79 -15.96 13.46
CA ARG A 717 -25.75 -16.88 14.09
C ARG A 717 -25.70 -16.76 15.60
N PHE A 718 -26.78 -17.13 16.28
CA PHE A 718 -26.83 -17.12 17.75
C PHE A 718 -25.63 -17.82 18.41
N LYS A 719 -25.25 -19.01 17.93
CA LYS A 719 -24.09 -19.75 18.45
C LYS A 719 -22.76 -19.00 18.26
N GLU A 720 -22.60 -18.30 17.15
CA GLU A 720 -21.37 -17.53 16.88
C GLU A 720 -21.29 -16.28 17.75
N ILE A 721 -22.44 -15.68 18.11
CA ILE A 721 -22.51 -14.60 19.09
C ILE A 721 -22.11 -15.09 20.49
N GLU A 722 -22.49 -16.32 20.87
CA GLU A 722 -22.03 -16.95 22.13
C GLU A 722 -20.51 -17.17 22.14
N GLU A 723 -19.93 -17.67 21.04
CA GLU A 723 -18.49 -17.84 20.89
C GLU A 723 -17.75 -16.49 20.98
N LYS A 724 -18.28 -15.45 20.32
CA LYS A 724 -17.71 -14.10 20.35
C LYS A 724 -17.82 -13.42 21.70
N PHE A 725 -18.88 -13.71 22.45
CA PHE A 725 -19.00 -13.27 23.84
C PHE A 725 -17.89 -13.88 24.71
N GLU A 726 -17.64 -15.18 24.61
CA GLU A 726 -16.58 -15.83 25.40
C GLU A 726 -15.18 -15.33 25.00
N GLU A 727 -14.94 -15.08 23.71
CA GLU A 727 -13.69 -14.42 23.26
C GLU A 727 -13.54 -13.01 23.84
N ALA A 728 -14.57 -12.16 23.73
CA ALA A 728 -14.54 -10.79 24.24
C ALA A 728 -14.40 -10.74 25.77
N ARG A 729 -15.03 -11.68 26.48
CA ARG A 729 -14.91 -11.83 27.93
C ARG A 729 -13.51 -12.25 28.34
N ASN A 730 -12.95 -13.29 27.72
CA ASN A 730 -11.58 -13.74 28.01
C ASN A 730 -10.56 -12.63 27.71
N ALA A 731 -10.73 -11.90 26.61
CA ALA A 731 -9.89 -10.75 26.30
C ALA A 731 -10.02 -9.64 27.36
N ALA A 732 -11.23 -9.31 27.81
CA ALA A 732 -11.46 -8.33 28.85
C ALA A 732 -10.83 -8.74 30.20
N GLU A 733 -10.95 -10.02 30.59
CA GLU A 733 -10.33 -10.55 31.81
C GLU A 733 -8.79 -10.45 31.74
N ILE A 734 -8.18 -10.86 30.62
CA ILE A 734 -6.72 -10.75 30.43
C ILE A 734 -6.26 -9.29 30.46
N LEU A 735 -7.01 -8.37 29.85
CA LEU A 735 -6.70 -6.94 29.82
C LEU A 735 -6.85 -6.28 31.20
N ASP A 736 -7.86 -6.67 31.97
CA ASP A 736 -8.09 -6.18 33.33
C ASP A 736 -7.01 -6.64 34.31
N GLU A 737 -6.59 -7.91 34.24
CA GLU A 737 -5.43 -8.39 34.99
C GLU A 737 -4.17 -7.65 34.57
N SER A 738 -4.00 -7.38 33.28
CA SER A 738 -2.84 -6.69 32.74
C SER A 738 -2.81 -5.20 33.08
N LEU A 739 -3.96 -4.58 33.31
CA LEU A 739 -4.06 -3.18 33.79
C LEU A 739 -3.41 -3.02 35.16
N GLN A 740 -3.70 -3.90 36.11
CA GLN A 740 -3.09 -3.87 37.44
C GLN A 740 -1.56 -4.01 37.36
N VAL A 741 -1.12 -4.91 36.48
CA VAL A 741 0.30 -5.20 36.22
C VAL A 741 0.98 -4.02 35.50
N SER A 742 0.27 -3.38 34.57
CA SER A 742 0.75 -2.21 33.84
C SER A 742 0.98 -1.05 34.79
N THR A 743 0.08 -0.76 35.72
CA THR A 743 0.26 0.32 36.72
C THR A 743 1.49 0.08 37.60
N ALA A 744 1.72 -1.17 38.02
CA ALA A 744 2.93 -1.52 38.77
C ALA A 744 4.21 -1.30 37.94
N LEU A 745 4.17 -1.65 36.64
CA LEU A 745 5.27 -1.41 35.72
C LEU A 745 5.49 0.09 35.46
N LEU A 746 4.43 0.85 35.34
CA LEU A 746 4.46 2.29 35.09
C LEU A 746 5.02 3.08 36.25
N ASN A 747 4.74 2.64 37.48
CA ASN A 747 5.35 3.19 38.68
C ASN A 747 6.87 2.95 38.70
N LEU A 748 7.37 1.83 38.15
CA LEU A 748 8.81 1.59 38.02
C LEU A 748 9.50 2.57 37.06
N PHE A 749 8.80 3.04 36.02
CA PHE A 749 9.31 4.02 35.06
C PHE A 749 8.88 5.47 35.35
N GLY A 750 8.10 5.72 36.42
CA GLY A 750 7.67 7.05 36.84
C GLY A 750 6.68 7.75 35.88
N SER A 751 5.78 7.01 35.24
CA SER A 751 4.82 7.54 34.25
C SER A 751 3.37 7.23 34.65
N GLU A 752 2.43 8.16 34.45
CA GLU A 752 1.06 8.05 34.98
C GLU A 752 0.00 7.51 33.99
N VAL A 753 0.16 7.65 32.67
CA VAL A 753 -0.86 7.18 31.68
C VAL A 753 -0.21 6.74 30.38
N VAL A 754 -0.48 5.52 29.91
CA VAL A 754 0.33 4.85 28.87
C VAL A 754 -0.55 4.16 27.83
N SER A 755 -0.29 4.51 26.58
CA SER A 755 -0.89 3.87 25.42
C SER A 755 -0.37 2.44 25.23
N VAL A 756 -1.09 1.61 24.50
CA VAL A 756 -0.63 0.25 24.13
C VAL A 756 0.75 0.29 23.47
N GLY A 757 1.02 1.29 22.64
CA GLY A 757 2.31 1.51 21.97
C GLY A 757 3.42 1.87 22.96
N ASP A 758 3.13 2.64 23.99
CA ASP A 758 4.10 2.96 25.04
C ASP A 758 4.39 1.72 25.92
N LEU A 759 3.39 0.89 26.24
CA LEU A 759 3.61 -0.39 26.94
C LEU A 759 4.42 -1.36 26.09
N SER A 760 4.14 -1.43 24.79
CA SER A 760 4.94 -2.20 23.83
C SER A 760 6.40 -1.74 23.83
N ALA A 761 6.64 -0.42 23.76
CA ALA A 761 7.97 0.18 23.87
C ALA A 761 8.67 -0.16 25.19
N ILE A 762 7.95 -0.16 26.32
CA ILE A 762 8.49 -0.60 27.62
C ILE A 762 8.86 -2.09 27.58
N THR A 763 8.00 -2.96 27.03
CA THR A 763 8.32 -4.40 26.93
C THR A 763 9.51 -4.69 26.02
N GLU A 764 9.66 -3.93 24.94
CA GLU A 764 10.83 -3.99 24.06
C GLU A 764 12.10 -3.55 24.81
N ALA A 765 12.01 -2.46 25.59
CA ALA A 765 13.07 -2.00 26.48
C ALA A 765 13.50 -3.07 27.50
N ILE A 766 12.52 -3.76 28.11
CA ILE A 766 12.77 -4.86 29.04
C ILE A 766 13.47 -6.03 28.33
N SER A 767 13.02 -6.39 27.13
CA SER A 767 13.64 -7.45 26.33
C SER A 767 15.11 -7.12 25.99
N LEU A 768 15.40 -5.87 25.61
CA LEU A 768 16.77 -5.41 25.35
C LEU A 768 17.65 -5.41 26.61
N THR A 769 17.06 -5.12 27.76
CA THR A 769 17.76 -5.17 29.06
C THR A 769 18.04 -6.62 29.48
N GLN A 770 17.13 -7.57 29.21
CA GLN A 770 17.32 -9.00 29.47
C GLN A 770 18.45 -9.63 28.64
N LYS A 771 18.74 -9.09 27.45
CA LYS A 771 19.82 -9.57 26.56
C LYS A 771 21.23 -9.19 27.06
N LEU A 772 21.34 -8.25 28.00
CA LEU A 772 22.62 -7.74 28.47
C LEU A 772 23.12 -8.50 29.71
N PRO A 773 24.42 -8.86 29.78
CA PRO A 773 25.01 -9.43 30.98
C PRO A 773 24.89 -8.47 32.19
N ARG A 774 24.43 -8.99 33.34
CA ARG A 774 24.17 -8.16 34.54
C ARG A 774 25.43 -7.50 35.09
N ASP A 775 26.56 -8.17 34.92
CA ASP A 775 27.89 -7.72 35.35
C ASP A 775 28.36 -6.44 34.67
N VAL A 776 27.78 -6.01 33.54
CA VAL A 776 28.19 -4.76 32.85
C VAL A 776 27.31 -3.55 33.17
N LEU A 777 26.17 -3.73 33.83
CA LEU A 777 25.21 -2.63 34.10
C LEU A 777 25.75 -1.54 35.03
N HIS A 778 26.71 -1.87 35.88
CA HIS A 778 27.36 -0.93 36.80
C HIS A 778 28.31 0.05 36.10
N LEU A 779 28.59 -0.16 34.81
CA LEU A 779 29.46 0.67 33.97
C LEU A 779 28.71 1.78 33.20
N ARG A 780 27.41 1.97 33.49
CA ARG A 780 26.55 3.00 32.89
C ARG A 780 26.89 4.39 33.42
N HIS A 781 27.87 5.04 32.79
CA HIS A 781 28.23 6.42 33.09
C HIS A 781 27.97 7.32 31.86
N SER A 782 27.51 8.55 32.09
CA SER A 782 27.06 9.47 31.03
C SER A 782 28.05 9.63 29.88
N GLU A 783 29.35 9.76 30.19
CA GLU A 783 30.43 9.84 29.20
C GLU A 783 30.64 8.54 28.39
N VAL A 784 30.48 7.37 29.01
CA VAL A 784 30.65 6.05 28.36
C VAL A 784 29.50 5.80 27.39
N LEU A 785 28.29 6.19 27.78
CA LEU A 785 27.08 5.88 27.04
C LEU A 785 26.88 6.74 25.80
N GLN A 786 27.68 7.78 25.52
CA GLN A 786 27.49 8.63 24.33
C GLN A 786 27.88 7.89 23.04
N ASP A 787 27.01 7.91 22.02
CA ASP A 787 27.26 7.21 20.75
C ASP A 787 28.57 7.66 20.07
N VAL A 788 28.88 8.95 20.17
CA VAL A 788 30.11 9.55 19.59
C VAL A 788 31.39 8.98 20.20
N ASN A 789 31.29 8.43 21.41
CA ASN A 789 32.39 7.93 22.21
C ASN A 789 32.64 6.43 22.00
N LEU A 790 31.72 5.69 21.35
CA LEU A 790 31.91 4.27 21.04
C LEU A 790 33.21 4.02 20.27
N SER A 791 33.48 4.83 19.25
CA SER A 791 34.72 4.76 18.47
C SER A 791 35.99 4.97 19.30
N VAL A 792 35.91 5.77 20.37
CA VAL A 792 37.02 6.05 21.29
C VAL A 792 37.20 4.90 22.29
N LEU A 793 36.11 4.30 22.78
CA LEU A 793 36.15 3.10 23.61
C LEU A 793 36.70 1.89 22.84
N GLU A 794 36.29 1.70 21.58
CA GLU A 794 36.82 0.66 20.69
C GLU A 794 38.31 0.88 20.41
N ARG A 795 38.74 2.13 20.22
CA ARG A 795 40.17 2.50 20.16
C ARG A 795 40.91 2.09 21.44
N GLY A 796 40.36 2.44 22.60
CA GLY A 796 40.93 2.10 23.91
C GLY A 796 41.07 0.59 24.12
N LEU A 797 40.05 -0.19 23.76
CA LEU A 797 40.07 -1.66 23.79
C LEU A 797 41.20 -2.23 22.92
N HIS A 798 41.28 -1.80 21.66
CA HIS A 798 42.31 -2.29 20.74
C HIS A 798 43.73 -1.93 21.21
N GLN A 799 43.91 -0.72 21.76
CA GLN A 799 45.20 -0.27 22.30
C GLN A 799 45.58 -1.05 23.57
N ALA A 800 44.65 -1.31 24.49
CA ALA A 800 44.89 -2.13 25.67
C ALA A 800 45.25 -3.58 25.31
N GLU A 801 44.50 -4.22 24.40
CA GLU A 801 44.80 -5.58 23.93
C GLU A 801 46.15 -5.69 23.21
N ALA A 802 46.57 -4.62 22.52
CA ALA A 802 47.89 -4.56 21.90
C ALA A 802 49.01 -4.42 22.95
N LEU A 803 48.80 -3.59 23.97
CA LEU A 803 49.73 -3.44 25.09
C LEU A 803 49.83 -4.71 25.93
N GLU A 804 48.72 -5.40 26.22
CA GLU A 804 48.72 -6.66 26.97
C GLU A 804 49.43 -7.78 26.21
N ARG A 805 49.19 -7.92 24.89
CA ARG A 805 49.92 -8.87 24.04
C ARG A 805 51.42 -8.62 24.08
N ARG A 806 51.83 -7.35 24.00
CA ARG A 806 53.25 -6.96 24.06
C ARG A 806 53.84 -7.19 25.46
N ALA A 807 53.08 -6.93 26.52
CA ALA A 807 53.45 -7.24 27.89
C ALA A 807 53.67 -8.74 28.10
N ALA A 808 52.80 -9.60 27.55
CA ALA A 808 52.90 -11.04 27.65
C ALA A 808 54.16 -11.58 26.96
N VAL A 809 54.46 -11.10 25.75
CA VAL A 809 55.69 -11.45 25.02
C VAL A 809 56.95 -11.02 25.80
N LEU A 810 56.94 -9.83 26.40
CA LEU A 810 58.07 -9.34 27.19
C LEU A 810 58.24 -10.10 28.51
N ARG A 811 57.15 -10.42 29.22
CA ARG A 811 57.17 -11.20 30.48
C ARG A 811 57.71 -12.63 30.30
N ASN A 812 57.60 -13.21 29.10
CA ASN A 812 58.15 -14.54 28.80
C ASN A 812 59.69 -14.56 28.84
N GLY A 813 60.36 -13.46 28.47
CA GLY A 813 61.83 -13.36 28.45
C GLY A 813 62.43 -12.48 29.55
N PHE A 814 61.63 -11.63 30.21
CA PHE A 814 62.11 -10.55 31.07
C PHE A 814 61.22 -10.31 32.29
N GLU A 815 61.86 -9.97 33.41
CA GLU A 815 61.22 -9.77 34.71
C GLU A 815 60.98 -8.28 34.97
N LEU A 816 59.86 -7.78 34.44
CA LEU A 816 59.53 -6.35 34.36
C LEU A 816 59.29 -5.67 35.72
N SER A 817 59.09 -6.43 36.80
CA SER A 817 58.89 -5.91 38.17
C SER A 817 60.12 -5.22 38.75
N PHE A 818 61.32 -5.52 38.24
CA PHE A 818 62.57 -4.88 38.70
C PHE A 818 62.85 -3.53 38.04
N ILE A 819 61.96 -3.08 37.16
CA ILE A 819 62.06 -1.78 36.49
C ILE A 819 61.08 -0.81 37.14
N HIS A 820 61.55 0.37 37.52
CA HIS A 820 60.75 1.35 38.25
C HIS A 820 60.53 2.66 37.48
N SER A 821 61.20 2.86 36.35
CA SER A 821 61.07 4.07 35.52
C SER A 821 61.45 3.83 34.06
N SER A 822 60.61 4.30 33.13
CA SER A 822 60.85 4.27 31.69
C SER A 822 62.13 5.03 31.30
N ALA A 823 62.38 6.19 31.93
CA ALA A 823 63.54 7.04 31.69
C ALA A 823 64.87 6.34 32.04
N SER A 824 64.93 5.63 33.17
CA SER A 824 66.16 4.92 33.59
C SER A 824 66.52 3.78 32.62
N VAL A 825 65.52 3.07 32.09
CA VAL A 825 65.75 1.98 31.12
C VAL A 825 66.11 2.53 29.73
N LYS A 826 65.52 3.67 29.36
CA LYS A 826 65.92 4.48 28.20
C LYS A 826 67.41 4.83 28.28
N THR A 827 67.84 5.47 29.36
CA THR A 827 69.24 5.89 29.56
C THR A 827 70.20 4.69 29.53
N ALA A 828 69.82 3.57 30.15
CA ALA A 828 70.60 2.33 30.08
C ALA A 828 70.68 1.77 28.63
N ALA A 829 69.59 1.85 27.86
CA ALA A 829 69.60 1.44 26.46
C ALA A 829 70.53 2.32 25.60
N GLU A 830 70.51 3.64 25.80
CA GLU A 830 71.38 4.59 25.11
C GLU A 830 72.85 4.45 25.42
N GLU A 831 73.19 4.27 26.69
CA GLU A 831 74.56 4.06 27.11
C GLU A 831 75.12 2.76 26.52
N LEU A 832 74.27 1.74 26.37
CA LEU A 832 74.61 0.52 25.65
C LEU A 832 74.57 0.66 24.13
N ALA A 833 73.97 1.70 23.57
CA ALA A 833 74.01 2.03 22.15
C ALA A 833 75.32 2.66 21.74
N SER A 834 75.67 3.70 22.50
CA SER A 834 76.57 4.77 22.08
C SER A 834 78.04 4.49 22.37
N ALA A 835 78.32 3.46 23.15
CA ALA A 835 79.69 3.04 23.38
C ALA A 835 80.30 2.33 22.15
N GLY A 836 81.13 3.03 21.37
CA GLY A 836 82.00 2.41 20.35
C GLY A 836 82.87 1.25 20.87
N PHE A 837 83.53 0.52 19.96
CA PHE A 837 84.27 -0.72 20.28
C PHE A 837 85.27 -0.53 21.44
N PHE A 838 86.05 0.55 21.39
CA PHE A 838 87.03 0.90 22.42
C PHE A 838 86.38 1.48 23.70
N THR A 839 85.32 2.27 23.61
CA THR A 839 84.63 2.82 24.80
C THR A 839 83.81 1.77 25.55
N SER A 840 83.35 0.71 24.88
CA SER A 840 82.58 -0.38 25.50
C SER A 840 83.41 -1.27 26.43
N LEU A 841 84.74 -1.34 26.21
CA LEU A 841 85.68 -2.11 27.03
C LEU A 841 86.15 -1.34 28.27
N PHE A 842 86.12 0.00 28.24
CA PHE A 842 86.70 0.84 29.30
C PHE A 842 85.68 1.69 30.08
N SER A 843 84.42 1.84 29.64
CA SER A 843 83.37 2.61 30.34
C SER A 843 82.71 1.85 31.52
N SER A 844 82.57 2.50 32.69
CA SER A 844 81.86 1.95 33.87
C SER A 844 80.34 1.94 33.70
N LYS A 845 79.79 2.98 33.06
CA LYS A 845 78.36 3.17 32.79
C LYS A 845 77.79 2.12 31.84
N CYS A 846 78.55 1.80 30.80
CA CYS A 846 78.20 0.75 29.85
C CYS A 846 78.16 -0.65 30.53
N ARG A 847 78.97 -0.86 31.59
CA ARG A 847 78.91 -2.05 32.44
C ARG A 847 77.67 -2.06 33.35
N GLU A 848 77.27 -0.92 33.91
CA GLU A 848 76.06 -0.81 34.73
C GLU A 848 74.78 -1.06 33.93
N ALA A 849 74.66 -0.46 32.75
CA ALA A 849 73.54 -0.71 31.86
C ALA A 849 73.47 -2.19 31.40
N ARG A 850 74.62 -2.84 31.20
CA ARG A 850 74.66 -4.28 30.88
C ARG A 850 74.30 -5.16 32.07
N ARG A 851 74.62 -4.73 33.29
CA ARG A 851 74.15 -5.38 34.52
C ARG A 851 72.64 -5.26 34.66
N LEU A 852 72.04 -4.12 34.33
CA LEU A 852 70.59 -3.92 34.34
C LEU A 852 69.90 -4.89 33.36
N TYR A 853 70.40 -5.01 32.13
CA TYR A 853 69.92 -6.02 31.18
C TYR A 853 70.03 -7.45 31.72
N ASN A 854 71.20 -7.82 32.24
CA ASN A 854 71.45 -9.15 32.79
C ASN A 854 70.60 -9.45 34.04
N LYS A 855 70.17 -8.42 34.78
CA LYS A 855 69.31 -8.54 35.97
C LYS A 855 67.84 -8.74 35.60
N ILE A 856 67.39 -8.14 34.49
CA ILE A 856 65.99 -8.20 34.04
C ILE A 856 65.75 -9.39 33.11
N THR A 857 66.75 -9.89 32.40
CA THR A 857 66.59 -11.05 31.52
C THR A 857 66.52 -12.36 32.29
N ARG A 858 65.58 -13.22 31.88
CA ARG A 858 65.42 -14.57 32.44
C ARG A 858 66.34 -15.60 31.76
N ASP A 859 66.79 -15.33 30.54
CA ASP A 859 67.65 -16.24 29.76
C ASP A 859 69.10 -15.72 29.72
N LYS A 860 70.05 -16.49 30.27
CA LYS A 860 71.47 -16.06 30.46
C LYS A 860 72.34 -16.22 29.21
N LYS A 861 71.74 -16.31 28.01
CA LYS A 861 72.48 -16.43 26.76
C LYS A 861 73.24 -15.12 26.46
N ARG A 862 74.46 -15.25 25.90
CA ARG A 862 75.30 -14.09 25.55
C ARG A 862 74.69 -13.34 24.36
N VAL A 863 73.90 -12.33 24.67
CA VAL A 863 73.38 -11.39 23.68
C VAL A 863 74.40 -10.28 23.44
N SER A 864 74.53 -9.89 22.17
CA SER A 864 75.40 -8.78 21.77
C SER A 864 75.01 -7.50 22.50
N ARG A 865 75.95 -6.56 22.68
CA ARG A 865 75.69 -5.27 23.35
C ARG A 865 74.50 -4.55 22.69
N HIS A 866 74.51 -4.55 21.36
CA HIS A 866 73.48 -3.96 20.53
C HIS A 866 72.12 -4.65 20.71
N GLY A 867 72.11 -5.99 20.79
CA GLY A 867 70.89 -6.75 21.08
C GLY A 867 70.33 -6.47 22.48
N ALA A 868 71.18 -6.37 23.50
CA ALA A 868 70.75 -6.02 24.87
C ALA A 868 70.16 -4.61 24.95
N ALA A 869 70.76 -3.67 24.24
CA ALA A 869 70.32 -2.30 24.16
C ALA A 869 69.00 -2.14 23.37
N LEU A 870 68.83 -2.90 22.28
CA LEU A 870 67.62 -2.96 21.46
C LEU A 870 66.43 -3.52 22.26
N VAL A 871 66.68 -4.52 23.11
CA VAL A 871 65.68 -5.08 24.03
C VAL A 871 65.32 -4.13 25.16
N LEU A 872 66.28 -3.49 25.83
CA LEU A 872 65.99 -2.47 26.85
C LEU A 872 65.24 -1.27 26.24
N ALA A 873 65.60 -0.84 25.03
CA ALA A 873 64.86 0.19 24.29
C ALA A 873 63.42 -0.26 23.95
N GLY A 874 63.23 -1.55 23.62
CA GLY A 874 61.90 -2.14 23.40
C GLY A 874 61.04 -2.17 24.67
N ILE A 875 61.65 -2.45 25.83
CA ILE A 875 60.98 -2.41 27.15
C ILE A 875 60.69 -0.96 27.57
N ALA A 876 61.61 -0.03 27.35
CA ALA A 876 61.37 1.40 27.58
C ALA A 876 60.25 1.95 26.69
N THR A 877 60.20 1.56 25.42
CA THR A 877 59.12 1.94 24.49
C THR A 877 57.78 1.36 24.92
N TYR A 878 57.76 0.12 25.45
CA TYR A 878 56.55 -0.46 26.04
C TYR A 878 56.09 0.31 27.29
N LEU A 879 57.01 0.65 28.21
CA LEU A 879 56.69 1.43 29.42
C LEU A 879 56.24 2.86 29.09
N GLU A 880 56.83 3.51 28.08
CA GLU A 880 56.37 4.82 27.60
C GLU A 880 55.00 4.76 26.92
N ASN A 881 54.73 3.72 26.13
CA ASN A 881 53.41 3.54 25.52
C ASN A 881 52.35 3.19 26.57
N LEU A 882 52.74 2.47 27.63
CA LEU A 882 51.90 2.22 28.79
C LEU A 882 51.62 3.52 29.56
N GLU A 883 52.66 4.32 29.87
CA GLU A 883 52.52 5.64 30.52
C GLU A 883 51.64 6.58 29.68
N LYS A 884 51.85 6.64 28.35
CA LYS A 884 51.04 7.45 27.42
C LYS A 884 49.59 6.99 27.33
N PHE A 885 49.36 5.68 27.37
CA PHE A 885 48.02 5.12 27.37
C PHE A 885 47.32 5.41 28.71
N GLU A 886 48.03 5.26 29.83
CA GLU A 886 47.55 5.58 31.18
C GLU A 886 47.38 7.09 31.42
N SER A 887 48.00 7.93 30.61
CA SER A 887 47.86 9.39 30.62
C SER A 887 47.00 9.95 29.47
N ASP A 888 46.28 9.12 28.68
CA ASP A 888 45.45 9.60 27.57
C ASP A 888 44.17 10.27 28.13
N ASP A 889 44.16 11.61 28.10
CA ASP A 889 43.04 12.43 28.57
C ASP A 889 41.72 12.17 27.83
N GLU A 890 41.76 11.77 26.56
CA GLU A 890 40.55 11.49 25.79
C GLU A 890 39.95 10.14 26.21
N LEU A 891 40.79 9.11 26.38
CA LEU A 891 40.35 7.82 26.91
C LEU A 891 39.83 7.99 28.33
N ARG A 892 40.57 8.70 29.20
CA ARG A 892 40.18 8.95 30.59
C ARG A 892 38.85 9.71 30.69
N LYS A 893 38.61 10.68 29.80
CA LYS A 893 37.35 11.40 29.73
C LYS A 893 36.19 10.49 29.31
N VAL A 894 36.39 9.68 28.27
CA VAL A 894 35.36 8.82 27.68
C VAL A 894 35.02 7.62 28.56
N THR A 895 36.00 7.00 29.22
CA THR A 895 35.76 5.91 30.18
C THR A 895 35.27 6.40 31.55
N GLY A 896 35.31 7.72 31.78
CA GLY A 896 34.94 8.35 33.04
C GLY A 896 35.66 7.74 34.25
N PRO A 897 34.95 7.39 35.34
CA PRO A 897 35.55 6.90 36.59
C PRO A 897 36.13 5.48 36.47
N TYR A 898 35.84 4.75 35.39
CA TYR A 898 36.27 3.36 35.21
C TYR A 898 37.67 3.23 34.63
N PHE A 899 38.32 4.36 34.31
CA PHE A 899 39.68 4.35 33.80
C PHE A 899 40.67 3.80 34.85
N ARG A 900 41.20 2.62 34.61
CA ARG A 900 42.25 1.95 35.40
C ARG A 900 43.44 1.57 34.50
N GLY A 901 43.75 2.45 33.55
CA GLY A 901 44.83 2.21 32.59
C GLY A 901 44.59 0.95 31.76
N ILE A 902 45.60 0.11 31.65
CA ILE A 902 45.50 -1.15 30.90
C ILE A 902 44.49 -2.13 31.48
N LYS A 903 44.22 -2.06 32.79
CA LYS A 903 43.27 -2.95 33.50
C LYS A 903 41.82 -2.47 33.44
N THR A 904 41.54 -1.42 32.69
CA THR A 904 40.17 -0.95 32.47
C THR A 904 39.37 -2.07 31.79
N SER A 905 38.11 -2.26 32.19
CA SER A 905 37.20 -3.25 31.60
C SER A 905 36.72 -2.85 30.20
N TRP A 906 37.63 -2.77 29.24
CA TRP A 906 37.37 -2.22 27.91
C TRP A 906 36.26 -2.94 27.13
N LYS A 907 36.22 -4.28 27.21
CA LYS A 907 35.19 -5.09 26.53
C LYS A 907 33.80 -4.82 27.08
N GLU A 908 33.71 -4.69 28.40
CA GLU A 908 32.46 -4.42 29.12
C GLU A 908 31.98 -2.99 28.84
N LEU A 909 32.89 -2.00 28.77
CA LEU A 909 32.57 -0.61 28.38
C LEU A 909 32.13 -0.46 26.92
N VAL A 910 32.70 -1.23 25.98
CA VAL A 910 32.20 -1.25 24.59
C VAL A 910 30.83 -1.91 24.52
N THR A 911 30.62 -2.98 25.30
CA THR A 911 29.34 -3.71 25.34
C THR A 911 28.22 -2.82 25.88
N ILE A 912 28.44 -2.07 26.97
CA ILE A 912 27.42 -1.17 27.53
C ILE A 912 27.15 0.05 26.62
N CYS A 913 28.16 0.52 25.89
CA CYS A 913 28.00 1.61 24.91
C CYS A 913 27.18 1.18 23.69
N ARG A 914 27.42 -0.03 23.15
CA ARG A 914 26.61 -0.62 22.06
C ARG A 914 25.17 -0.86 22.48
N TRP A 915 24.97 -1.38 23.69
CA TRP A 915 23.63 -1.52 24.25
C TRP A 915 22.89 -0.18 24.36
N ALA A 916 23.57 0.88 24.79
CA ALA A 916 22.98 2.22 24.81
C ALA A 916 22.62 2.75 23.41
N GLN A 917 23.41 2.39 22.40
CA GLN A 917 23.12 2.68 21.00
C GLN A 917 21.89 1.91 20.50
N GLU A 918 21.77 0.62 20.81
CA GLU A 918 20.60 -0.21 20.47
C GLU A 918 19.32 0.32 21.12
N ILE A 919 19.39 0.73 22.39
CA ILE A 919 18.27 1.40 23.08
C ILE A 919 17.84 2.68 22.36
N ARG A 920 18.79 3.51 21.91
CA ARG A 920 18.47 4.74 21.18
C ARG A 920 17.85 4.49 19.80
N GLN A 921 18.17 3.36 19.17
CA GLN A 921 17.60 2.94 17.89
C GLN A 921 16.17 2.40 18.06
N ALA A 922 15.94 1.52 19.05
CA ALA A 922 14.63 0.96 19.34
C ALA A 922 13.67 2.00 19.94
N LEU A 923 14.19 2.93 20.75
CA LEU A 923 13.42 4.00 21.42
C LEU A 923 13.87 5.39 20.96
N PRO A 924 13.48 5.81 19.73
CA PRO A 924 13.84 7.12 19.20
C PRO A 924 13.20 8.26 20.00
N ALA A 925 13.89 9.41 20.03
CA ALA A 925 13.53 10.59 20.84
C ALA A 925 12.29 11.37 20.35
N ILE A 926 11.41 10.74 19.57
CA ILE A 926 10.34 11.42 18.83
C ILE A 926 9.23 11.86 19.80
N SER A 927 8.92 11.05 20.82
CA SER A 927 7.96 11.40 21.86
C SER A 927 8.66 11.78 23.17
N LYS A 928 8.07 12.71 23.93
CA LYS A 928 8.55 13.06 25.29
C LYS A 928 8.61 11.82 26.22
N ARG A 929 7.85 10.77 25.90
CA ARG A 929 7.67 9.57 26.72
C ARG A 929 8.65 8.45 26.37
N THR A 930 8.88 8.15 25.09
CA THR A 930 10.00 7.26 24.69
C THR A 930 11.34 7.86 25.10
N LYS A 931 11.44 9.19 25.12
CA LYS A 931 12.56 9.89 25.75
C LYS A 931 12.68 9.59 27.24
N ALA A 932 11.60 9.63 28.02
CA ALA A 932 11.62 9.33 29.46
C ALA A 932 12.02 7.87 29.76
N ILE A 933 11.47 6.89 29.03
CA ILE A 933 11.82 5.46 29.17
C ILE A 933 13.30 5.24 28.87
N ARG A 934 13.79 5.84 27.79
CA ARG A 934 15.20 5.79 27.43
C ARG A 934 16.09 6.44 28.48
N ASP A 935 15.73 7.64 28.93
CA ASP A 935 16.52 8.39 29.91
C ASP A 935 16.56 7.63 31.26
N PHE A 936 15.48 6.93 31.62
CA PHE A 936 15.44 6.00 32.75
C PHE A 936 16.41 4.82 32.55
N LEU A 937 16.35 4.09 31.44
CA LEU A 937 17.25 2.93 31.23
C LEU A 937 18.74 3.32 31.22
N LEU A 938 19.05 4.47 30.64
CA LEU A 938 20.42 4.96 30.53
C LEU A 938 20.91 5.65 31.82
N GLY A 939 20.03 6.08 32.72
CA GLY A 939 20.36 6.90 33.89
C GLY A 939 19.93 6.37 35.27
N ALA A 940 19.07 5.35 35.34
CA ALA A 940 18.58 4.78 36.60
C ALA A 940 19.69 4.04 37.37
N ASP A 941 19.53 3.93 38.69
CA ASP A 941 20.40 3.12 39.55
C ASP A 941 20.24 1.61 39.28
N LEU A 942 21.10 0.80 39.90
CA LEU A 942 21.06 -0.65 39.74
C LEU A 942 19.80 -1.26 40.37
N ASP A 943 19.34 -0.70 41.48
CA ASP A 943 18.14 -1.14 42.18
C ASP A 943 16.87 -0.95 41.32
N GLY A 944 16.78 0.17 40.58
CA GLY A 944 15.69 0.43 39.64
C GLY A 944 15.68 -0.54 38.45
N LEU A 945 16.85 -0.89 37.89
CA LEU A 945 16.95 -1.88 36.82
C LEU A 945 16.69 -3.31 37.29
N ASP A 946 17.20 -3.67 38.48
CA ASP A 946 16.95 -4.97 39.08
C ASP A 946 15.46 -5.14 39.40
N GLY A 947 14.76 -4.06 39.79
CA GLY A 947 13.30 -4.04 39.91
C GLY A 947 12.57 -4.41 38.61
N ILE A 948 13.02 -3.86 37.47
CA ILE A 948 12.46 -4.18 36.14
C ILE A 948 12.77 -5.62 35.72
N LEU A 949 14.01 -6.08 35.92
CA LEU A 949 14.40 -7.45 35.58
C LEU A 949 13.74 -8.50 36.47
N ALA A 950 13.49 -8.18 37.74
CA ALA A 950 12.71 -9.00 38.65
C ALA A 950 11.25 -9.09 38.18
N PHE A 951 10.66 -7.95 37.81
CA PHE A 951 9.31 -7.89 37.24
C PHE A 951 9.21 -8.73 35.96
N ALA A 952 10.21 -8.69 35.08
CA ALA A 952 10.21 -9.45 33.84
C ALA A 952 10.23 -10.99 34.03
N ARG A 953 10.52 -11.49 35.24
CA ARG A 953 10.47 -12.92 35.61
C ARG A 953 9.13 -13.36 36.22
N THR A 954 8.25 -12.41 36.50
CA THR A 954 6.94 -12.68 37.09
C THR A 954 5.98 -13.30 36.06
N THR A 955 5.00 -14.05 36.55
CA THR A 955 3.92 -14.60 35.72
C THR A 955 3.02 -13.50 35.14
N GLU A 956 2.98 -12.38 35.83
CA GLU A 956 2.24 -11.16 35.54
C GLU A 956 2.78 -10.48 34.28
N TYR A 957 4.12 -10.44 34.10
CA TYR A 957 4.73 -9.94 32.87
C TYR A 957 4.38 -10.81 31.64
N GLN A 958 4.30 -12.13 31.80
CA GLN A 958 3.88 -13.03 30.71
C GLN A 958 2.41 -12.80 30.31
N LYS A 959 1.53 -12.48 31.28
CA LYS A 959 0.15 -12.09 31.01
C LYS A 959 0.07 -10.75 30.25
N LEU A 960 0.88 -9.77 30.65
CA LEU A 960 0.99 -8.49 29.95
C LEU A 960 1.43 -8.65 28.49
N LEU A 961 2.41 -9.51 28.21
CA LEU A 961 2.83 -9.81 26.83
C LEU A 961 1.69 -10.40 26.00
N LYS A 962 0.91 -11.31 26.56
CA LYS A 962 -0.29 -11.86 25.89
C LYS A 962 -1.35 -10.77 25.65
N ALA A 963 -1.57 -9.87 26.61
CA ALA A 963 -2.49 -8.74 26.44
C ALA A 963 -2.06 -7.78 25.33
N LEU A 964 -0.75 -7.50 25.22
CA LEU A 964 -0.22 -6.65 24.15
C LEU A 964 -0.32 -7.31 22.77
N THR A 965 -0.21 -8.65 22.67
CA THR A 965 -0.46 -9.35 21.41
C THR A 965 -1.93 -9.28 20.96
N LEU A 966 -2.88 -9.26 21.90
CA LEU A 966 -4.30 -9.11 21.61
C LEU A 966 -4.69 -7.67 21.21
N THR A 967 -3.83 -6.69 21.49
CA THR A 967 -4.12 -5.26 21.31
C THR A 967 -3.19 -4.56 20.32
N ALA A 968 -2.46 -5.33 19.51
CA ALA A 968 -1.45 -4.81 18.57
C ALA A 968 -1.99 -3.71 17.62
N ASP A 969 -3.26 -3.82 17.20
CA ASP A 969 -3.92 -2.86 16.32
C ASP A 969 -4.30 -1.53 16.99
N TYR A 970 -4.23 -1.45 18.32
CA TYR A 970 -4.66 -0.30 19.13
C TYR A 970 -3.50 0.49 19.73
N SER A 971 -2.33 0.49 19.06
CA SER A 971 -1.09 1.08 19.59
C SER A 971 -1.20 2.53 20.08
N SER A 972 -2.13 3.33 19.55
CA SER A 972 -2.33 4.73 19.95
C SER A 972 -3.29 4.94 21.12
N PHE A 973 -4.01 3.89 21.56
CA PHE A 973 -5.05 3.99 22.58
C PHE A 973 -4.52 3.63 23.96
N ASP A 974 -5.13 4.18 25.01
CA ASP A 974 -4.88 3.80 26.40
C ASP A 974 -5.34 2.36 26.63
N LEU A 975 -4.52 1.53 27.28
CA LEU A 975 -4.88 0.16 27.62
C LEU A 975 -6.18 0.11 28.44
N GLN A 976 -6.41 1.11 29.30
CA GLN A 976 -7.64 1.23 30.08
C GLN A 976 -8.85 1.48 29.18
N VAL A 977 -8.71 2.31 28.15
CA VAL A 977 -9.77 2.57 27.18
C VAL A 977 -10.06 1.33 26.35
N VAL A 978 -9.02 0.59 25.94
CA VAL A 978 -9.17 -0.67 25.20
C VAL A 978 -9.84 -1.75 26.07
N ALA A 979 -9.43 -1.89 27.33
CA ALA A 979 -10.07 -2.81 28.26
C ALA A 979 -11.53 -2.44 28.55
N ILE A 980 -11.82 -1.15 28.73
CA ILE A 980 -13.20 -0.66 28.88
C ILE A 980 -14.01 -0.98 27.62
N ALA A 981 -13.47 -0.79 26.42
CA ALA A 981 -14.15 -1.12 25.17
C ALA A 981 -14.46 -2.61 25.06
N HIS A 982 -13.49 -3.50 25.31
CA HIS A 982 -13.72 -4.95 25.32
C HIS A 982 -14.71 -5.38 26.41
N ARG A 983 -14.65 -4.77 27.60
CA ARG A 983 -15.61 -5.02 28.69
C ARG A 983 -17.00 -4.54 28.31
N GLN A 984 -17.14 -3.36 27.70
CA GLN A 984 -18.41 -2.85 27.21
C GLN A 984 -19.00 -3.77 26.14
N ILE A 985 -18.19 -4.26 25.19
CA ILE A 985 -18.63 -5.24 24.19
C ILE A 985 -19.09 -6.52 24.89
N ALA A 986 -18.31 -7.07 25.83
CA ALA A 986 -18.69 -8.29 26.57
C ALA A 986 -19.97 -8.10 27.39
N THR A 987 -20.17 -6.92 27.98
CA THR A 987 -21.36 -6.60 28.80
C THR A 987 -22.61 -6.42 27.93
N ARG A 988 -22.48 -5.73 26.78
CA ARG A 988 -23.56 -5.61 25.78
C ARG A 988 -23.92 -6.97 25.20
N LEU A 989 -22.94 -7.78 24.82
CA LEU A 989 -23.16 -9.15 24.35
C LEU A 989 -23.82 -10.02 25.44
N ALA A 990 -23.45 -9.89 26.71
CA ALA A 990 -24.10 -10.59 27.81
C ALA A 990 -25.58 -10.22 27.95
N ALA A 991 -25.91 -8.92 27.87
CA ALA A 991 -27.29 -8.44 27.93
C ALA A 991 -28.12 -8.94 26.73
N ILE A 992 -27.53 -8.90 25.53
CA ILE A 992 -28.13 -9.45 24.31
C ILE A 992 -28.38 -10.94 24.46
N LEU A 993 -27.39 -11.73 24.89
CA LEU A 993 -27.52 -13.17 25.09
C LEU A 993 -28.56 -13.51 26.16
N GLN A 994 -28.69 -12.70 27.21
CA GLN A 994 -29.75 -12.88 28.22
C GLN A 994 -31.15 -12.70 27.60
N GLN A 995 -31.33 -11.71 26.74
CA GLN A 995 -32.60 -11.47 26.06
C GLN A 995 -32.91 -12.55 25.02
N LEU A 996 -31.91 -12.97 24.23
CA LEU A 996 -32.05 -14.05 23.25
C LEU A 996 -32.33 -15.41 23.92
N ARG A 997 -31.76 -15.68 25.09
CA ARG A 997 -32.09 -16.86 25.90
C ARG A 997 -33.50 -16.78 26.48
N ALA A 998 -33.95 -15.61 26.91
CA ALA A 998 -35.34 -15.40 27.37
C ALA A 998 -36.38 -15.60 26.24
N LEU A 999 -35.97 -15.39 24.99
CA LEU A 999 -36.77 -15.68 23.81
C LEU A 999 -36.80 -17.17 23.45
N GLU A 1000 -35.94 -18.03 24.01
CA GLU A 1000 -35.81 -19.45 23.62
C GLU A 1000 -35.57 -19.59 22.10
N VAL A 1001 -34.65 -18.80 21.56
CA VAL A 1001 -34.30 -18.79 20.13
C VAL A 1001 -33.50 -20.05 19.77
N SER A 1002 -33.81 -20.66 18.62
CA SER A 1002 -33.07 -21.84 18.16
C SER A 1002 -31.59 -21.50 17.83
N SER A 1003 -30.67 -22.42 18.08
CA SER A 1003 -29.22 -22.17 17.96
C SER A 1003 -28.72 -21.85 16.54
N ASN A 1004 -29.52 -22.17 15.51
CA ASN A 1004 -29.21 -21.89 14.10
C ASN A 1004 -29.82 -20.58 13.57
N THR A 1005 -30.55 -19.84 14.40
CA THR A 1005 -31.25 -18.61 13.99
C THR A 1005 -30.23 -17.51 13.67
N THR A 1006 -30.44 -16.82 12.56
CA THR A 1006 -29.61 -15.68 12.13
C THR A 1006 -30.18 -14.36 12.64
N VAL A 1007 -29.35 -13.31 12.72
CA VAL A 1007 -29.83 -11.96 13.05
C VAL A 1007 -30.82 -11.42 12.00
N THR A 1008 -30.72 -11.88 10.75
CA THR A 1008 -31.73 -11.61 9.71
C THR A 1008 -33.09 -12.23 10.02
N ASP A 1009 -33.13 -13.43 10.60
CA ASP A 1009 -34.37 -14.06 11.04
C ASP A 1009 -34.98 -13.31 12.23
N LEU A 1010 -34.15 -12.81 13.16
CA LEU A 1010 -34.61 -11.96 14.25
C LEU A 1010 -35.17 -10.61 13.76
N ASN A 1011 -34.57 -10.01 12.73
CA ASN A 1011 -35.07 -8.78 12.12
C ASN A 1011 -36.42 -9.01 11.41
N ARG A 1012 -36.57 -10.16 10.77
CA ARG A 1012 -37.85 -10.62 10.21
C ARG A 1012 -38.89 -10.76 11.33
N LEU A 1013 -38.52 -11.37 12.46
CA LEU A 1013 -39.39 -11.50 13.63
C LEU A 1013 -39.83 -10.13 14.19
N VAL A 1014 -38.96 -9.12 14.21
CA VAL A 1014 -39.32 -7.74 14.58
C VAL A 1014 -40.41 -7.20 13.66
N SER A 1015 -40.25 -7.33 12.34
CA SER A 1015 -41.24 -6.83 11.38
C SER A 1015 -42.61 -7.49 11.57
N VAL A 1016 -42.62 -8.81 11.80
CA VAL A 1016 -43.83 -9.60 12.06
C VAL A 1016 -44.48 -9.15 13.37
N LEU A 1017 -43.72 -8.92 14.44
CA LEU A 1017 -44.25 -8.45 15.72
C LEU A 1017 -44.77 -7.02 15.66
N VAL A 1018 -44.13 -6.10 14.92
CA VAL A 1018 -44.65 -4.73 14.70
C VAL A 1018 -46.00 -4.80 14.01
N THR A 1019 -46.12 -5.59 12.94
CA THR A 1019 -47.39 -5.71 12.22
C THR A 1019 -48.46 -6.38 13.08
N ILE A 1020 -48.11 -7.35 13.91
CA ILE A 1020 -49.03 -7.95 14.88
C ILE A 1020 -49.50 -6.93 15.93
N GLU A 1021 -48.61 -6.11 16.48
CA GLU A 1021 -48.95 -5.06 17.44
C GLU A 1021 -49.80 -3.95 16.81
N GLU A 1022 -49.46 -3.53 15.59
CA GLU A 1022 -50.25 -2.59 14.79
C GLU A 1022 -51.62 -3.15 14.44
N LEU A 1023 -51.72 -4.43 14.06
CA LEU A 1023 -53.00 -5.10 13.82
C LEU A 1023 -53.81 -5.19 15.12
N GLN A 1024 -53.20 -5.56 16.26
CA GLN A 1024 -53.88 -5.58 17.56
C GLN A 1024 -54.36 -4.20 17.99
N GLN A 1025 -53.58 -3.15 17.76
CA GLN A 1025 -53.93 -1.77 18.10
C GLN A 1025 -54.99 -1.21 17.14
N LYS A 1026 -54.83 -1.43 15.83
CA LYS A 1026 -55.79 -1.06 14.79
C LYS A 1026 -57.12 -1.74 15.04
N LEU A 1027 -57.14 -3.03 15.32
CA LEU A 1027 -58.36 -3.78 15.57
C LEU A 1027 -58.96 -3.49 16.97
N GLY A 1028 -58.14 -3.08 17.95
CA GLY A 1028 -58.60 -2.68 19.29
C GLY A 1028 -59.14 -1.23 19.37
N GLN A 1029 -58.70 -0.35 18.47
CA GLN A 1029 -59.15 1.06 18.39
C GLN A 1029 -60.10 1.34 17.21
N SER A 1030 -60.28 0.37 16.31
CA SER A 1030 -61.16 0.47 15.16
C SER A 1030 -62.63 0.40 15.59
N GLN A 1031 -63.48 1.18 14.90
CA GLN A 1031 -64.95 1.07 14.92
C GLN A 1031 -65.42 -0.38 14.63
N ALA A 1032 -64.56 -1.25 14.11
CA ALA A 1032 -64.85 -2.66 13.92
C ALA A 1032 -65.01 -3.47 15.21
N ALA A 1033 -64.43 -3.05 16.34
CA ALA A 1033 -64.68 -3.71 17.63
C ALA A 1033 -66.14 -3.53 18.06
N GLU A 1034 -66.76 -2.39 17.73
CA GLU A 1034 -68.19 -2.15 17.94
C GLU A 1034 -69.05 -3.05 17.02
N ILE A 1035 -68.62 -3.28 15.78
CA ILE A 1035 -69.31 -4.16 14.82
C ILE A 1035 -69.24 -5.64 15.26
N LEU A 1036 -68.06 -6.12 15.65
CA LEU A 1036 -67.81 -7.53 16.02
C LEU A 1036 -68.32 -7.90 17.43
N GLY A 1037 -68.53 -6.93 18.33
CA GLY A 1037 -69.17 -7.09 19.65
C GLY A 1037 -68.45 -7.93 20.69
N SER A 1038 -67.24 -8.39 20.40
CA SER A 1038 -66.44 -9.25 21.30
C SER A 1038 -64.95 -9.07 21.00
N SER A 1039 -64.10 -9.41 21.98
CA SER A 1039 -62.64 -9.34 21.85
C SER A 1039 -62.13 -10.24 20.72
N LEU A 1040 -61.09 -9.79 20.01
CA LEU A 1040 -60.58 -10.43 18.81
C LEU A 1040 -60.32 -11.94 18.91
N GLY A 1041 -59.92 -12.42 20.09
CA GLY A 1041 -59.64 -13.84 20.35
C GLY A 1041 -60.79 -14.79 20.01
N CYS A 1042 -62.03 -14.31 19.98
CA CYS A 1042 -63.20 -15.12 19.66
C CYS A 1042 -63.41 -15.37 18.14
N TRP A 1043 -62.74 -14.59 17.28
CA TRP A 1043 -62.93 -14.60 15.82
C TRP A 1043 -61.73 -15.16 15.05
N ILE A 1044 -60.57 -15.33 15.70
CA ILE A 1044 -59.35 -15.92 15.12
C ILE A 1044 -59.63 -17.32 14.54
N ASP A 1045 -60.54 -18.09 15.16
CA ASP A 1045 -60.91 -19.44 14.73
C ASP A 1045 -62.23 -19.50 13.91
N LYS A 1046 -62.83 -18.35 13.53
CA LYS A 1046 -64.14 -18.28 12.85
C LYS A 1046 -64.23 -17.31 11.63
N PRO A 1047 -63.25 -17.25 10.71
CA PRO A 1047 -63.27 -16.29 9.58
C PRO A 1047 -64.44 -16.51 8.60
N LEU A 1048 -64.88 -17.76 8.40
CA LEU A 1048 -65.95 -18.12 7.46
C LEU A 1048 -67.31 -17.45 7.76
N LYS A 1049 -67.66 -17.26 9.04
CA LYS A 1049 -68.93 -16.60 9.43
C LYS A 1049 -68.96 -15.11 9.09
N LEU A 1050 -67.82 -14.43 9.19
CA LEU A 1050 -67.69 -13.01 8.83
C LEU A 1050 -67.76 -12.83 7.31
N GLN A 1051 -67.15 -13.76 6.56
CA GLN A 1051 -67.17 -13.78 5.09
C GLN A 1051 -68.61 -13.90 4.53
N HIS A 1052 -69.42 -14.81 5.07
CA HIS A 1052 -70.81 -14.98 4.65
C HIS A 1052 -71.71 -13.78 5.02
N THR A 1053 -71.45 -13.15 6.16
CA THR A 1053 -72.19 -11.96 6.62
C THR A 1053 -71.91 -10.74 5.73
N LEU A 1054 -70.66 -10.54 5.31
CA LEU A 1054 -70.26 -9.50 4.37
C LEU A 1054 -70.85 -9.72 2.96
N ALA A 1055 -70.89 -10.97 2.49
CA ALA A 1055 -71.44 -11.31 1.18
C ALA A 1055 -72.93 -10.95 1.05
N PHE A 1056 -73.72 -11.18 2.10
CA PHE A 1056 -75.13 -10.80 2.13
C PHE A 1056 -75.33 -9.28 2.13
N ALA A 1057 -74.52 -8.55 2.92
CA ALA A 1057 -74.53 -7.09 2.97
C ALA A 1057 -74.14 -6.43 1.62
N ASN A 1058 -73.24 -7.04 0.84
CA ASN A 1058 -72.87 -6.56 -0.48
C ASN A 1058 -73.99 -6.70 -1.50
N LYS A 1059 -74.71 -7.82 -1.48
CA LYS A 1059 -75.83 -8.09 -2.37
C LYS A 1059 -76.99 -7.11 -2.20
N LEU A 1060 -77.22 -6.60 -0.99
CA LEU A 1060 -78.24 -5.57 -0.72
C LEU A 1060 -77.88 -4.19 -1.29
N CYS A 1061 -76.61 -3.85 -1.41
CA CYS A 1061 -76.22 -2.59 -2.06
C CYS A 1061 -76.13 -2.69 -3.58
N GLU A 1062 -75.80 -3.86 -4.14
CA GLU A 1062 -75.83 -4.08 -5.59
C GLU A 1062 -77.23 -3.84 -6.19
N ILE A 1063 -78.30 -4.13 -5.44
CA ILE A 1063 -79.68 -3.85 -5.85
C ILE A 1063 -80.13 -2.40 -5.59
N GLY A 1064 -79.25 -1.53 -5.08
CA GLY A 1064 -79.51 -0.10 -4.88
C GLY A 1064 -80.27 0.27 -3.61
N PHE A 1065 -80.34 -0.62 -2.60
CA PHE A 1065 -81.06 -0.37 -1.36
C PHE A 1065 -80.29 0.59 -0.43
N LEU A 1066 -80.83 1.81 -0.26
CA LEU A 1066 -80.14 2.91 0.42
C LEU A 1066 -80.02 2.70 1.94
N GLU A 1067 -78.89 3.14 2.47
CA GLU A 1067 -78.40 2.98 3.84
C GLU A 1067 -79.40 3.36 4.97
N PRO A 1068 -80.18 4.47 4.88
CA PRO A 1068 -81.18 4.79 5.91
C PRO A 1068 -82.33 3.77 6.00
N ALA A 1069 -82.61 3.06 4.91
CA ALA A 1069 -83.66 2.05 4.83
C ALA A 1069 -83.24 0.69 5.41
N TRP A 1070 -81.94 0.47 5.63
CA TRP A 1070 -81.43 -0.71 6.34
C TRP A 1070 -82.04 -0.81 7.73
N ARG A 1071 -82.25 0.34 8.40
CA ARG A 1071 -82.90 0.43 9.73
C ARG A 1071 -84.27 -0.25 9.79
N VAL A 1072 -84.99 -0.31 8.68
CA VAL A 1072 -86.27 -1.00 8.60
C VAL A 1072 -86.06 -2.51 8.72
N LEU A 1073 -85.09 -3.10 8.01
CA LEU A 1073 -84.73 -4.53 8.09
C LEU A 1073 -84.06 -4.88 9.43
N LEU A 1074 -83.39 -3.93 10.07
CA LEU A 1074 -82.67 -4.09 11.34
C LEU A 1074 -83.58 -4.08 12.58
N GLN A 1075 -84.83 -3.61 12.47
CA GLN A 1075 -85.78 -3.51 13.58
C GLN A 1075 -86.82 -4.65 13.56
N GLY A 1076 -86.41 -5.89 13.85
CA GLY A 1076 -87.30 -7.07 13.92
C GLY A 1076 -86.86 -8.22 13.00
N PRO A 1077 -87.54 -9.38 13.01
CA PRO A 1077 -87.15 -10.53 12.20
C PRO A 1077 -87.18 -10.18 10.70
N ILE A 1078 -86.01 -10.27 10.04
CA ILE A 1078 -85.76 -9.85 8.64
C ILE A 1078 -86.75 -10.51 7.65
N ALA A 1079 -87.24 -11.71 7.97
CA ALA A 1079 -88.20 -12.46 7.16
C ALA A 1079 -89.61 -11.85 7.10
N GLU A 1080 -90.06 -11.11 8.13
CA GLU A 1080 -91.44 -10.57 8.18
C GLU A 1080 -91.58 -9.20 7.48
N LYS A 1081 -90.52 -8.38 7.50
CA LYS A 1081 -90.56 -7.01 6.97
C LYS A 1081 -90.34 -6.90 5.47
N THR A 1082 -89.57 -7.82 4.89
CA THR A 1082 -89.44 -7.96 3.42
C THR A 1082 -90.80 -8.21 2.76
N HIS A 1083 -91.70 -8.92 3.44
CA HIS A 1083 -93.09 -9.15 2.98
C HIS A 1083 -94.00 -7.90 3.07
N SER A 1084 -93.78 -7.01 4.05
CA SER A 1084 -94.60 -5.81 4.28
C SER A 1084 -94.34 -4.71 3.24
N ALA A 1085 -93.07 -4.48 2.88
CA ALA A 1085 -92.67 -3.44 1.92
C ALA A 1085 -93.25 -3.67 0.52
N THR A 1086 -93.29 -4.93 0.05
CA THR A 1086 -93.90 -5.32 -1.23
C THR A 1086 -95.40 -5.08 -1.29
N ARG A 1087 -96.10 -4.97 -0.15
CA ARG A 1087 -97.56 -4.81 -0.09
C ARG A 1087 -98.03 -3.36 -0.30
N PHE A 1088 -97.15 -2.38 -0.11
CA PHE A 1088 -97.48 -0.94 -0.19
C PHE A 1088 -97.56 -0.43 -1.64
N VAL A 1089 -96.67 -0.94 -2.51
CA VAL A 1089 -96.61 -0.60 -3.94
C VAL A 1089 -97.94 -0.92 -4.65
N TYR A 1090 -98.64 -1.96 -4.22
CA TYR A 1090 -99.91 -2.38 -4.82
C TYR A 1090 -101.14 -1.55 -4.42
N LYS A 1091 -101.09 -0.79 -3.31
CA LYS A 1091 -102.26 -0.02 -2.82
C LYS A 1091 -102.23 1.48 -3.13
N GLY A 1092 -101.05 2.09 -3.25
CA GLY A 1092 -100.93 3.55 -3.51
C GLY A 1092 -101.18 3.97 -4.96
N TRP A 1093 -100.87 3.10 -5.93
CA TRP A 1093 -101.00 3.42 -7.36
C TRP A 1093 -102.41 3.20 -7.93
N ALA A 1094 -103.23 2.34 -7.32
CA ALA A 1094 -104.56 2.04 -7.82
C ALA A 1094 -105.65 3.07 -7.42
N GLY A 1095 -105.32 4.07 -6.59
CA GLY A 1095 -106.31 4.93 -5.92
C GLY A 1095 -106.59 6.31 -6.53
N HIS A 1096 -105.84 6.77 -7.54
CA HIS A 1096 -105.97 8.12 -8.12
C HIS A 1096 -106.03 8.07 -9.66
N SER A 1097 -107.23 7.81 -10.19
CA SER A 1097 -107.56 7.75 -11.62
C SER A 1097 -107.56 9.12 -12.33
N GLY A 1098 -106.73 10.07 -11.90
CA GLY A 1098 -106.60 11.42 -12.47
C GLY A 1098 -105.18 11.80 -12.92
N LEU A 1099 -104.20 10.92 -12.73
CA LEU A 1099 -102.81 11.10 -13.19
C LEU A 1099 -102.50 10.35 -14.50
N GLU A 1100 -103.38 9.45 -14.95
CA GLU A 1100 -103.24 8.77 -16.25
C GLU A 1100 -103.36 9.76 -17.43
N THR A 1101 -104.12 10.86 -17.28
CA THR A 1101 -104.29 11.90 -18.31
C THR A 1101 -103.13 12.90 -18.45
N LEU A 1102 -102.09 12.84 -17.62
CA LEU A 1102 -100.87 13.65 -17.79
C LEU A 1102 -99.78 12.93 -18.62
N PHE A 1103 -99.98 11.64 -18.94
CA PHE A 1103 -98.99 10.83 -19.63
C PHE A 1103 -99.56 9.97 -20.79
N SER A 1104 -100.84 10.08 -21.13
CA SER A 1104 -101.43 9.48 -22.33
C SER A 1104 -102.14 10.53 -23.20
N ASP A 1105 -101.40 11.14 -24.12
CA ASP A 1105 -101.83 11.35 -25.52
C ASP A 1105 -100.82 12.27 -26.24
N GLU A 1106 -100.17 11.70 -27.26
CA GLU A 1106 -99.55 12.45 -28.34
C GLU A 1106 -100.64 13.15 -29.15
N SER A 1107 -100.83 14.46 -29.02
CA SER A 1107 -101.22 15.38 -30.11
C SER A 1107 -101.62 16.79 -29.63
N ASP A 1108 -101.02 17.78 -30.28
CA ASP A 1108 -101.54 19.13 -30.57
C ASP A 1108 -102.21 19.96 -29.46
N VAL A 1109 -101.38 20.67 -28.67
CA VAL A 1109 -101.68 22.07 -28.30
C VAL A 1109 -100.40 22.90 -28.42
N CYS A 1110 -100.26 23.58 -29.56
CA CYS A 1110 -99.24 24.60 -29.80
C CYS A 1110 -99.41 25.81 -28.86
N CYS A 1111 -98.33 26.24 -28.22
CA CYS A 1111 -98.08 27.66 -27.94
C CYS A 1111 -96.60 27.99 -28.25
N PRO A 1112 -96.29 28.52 -29.45
CA PRO A 1112 -94.94 28.57 -30.00
C PRO A 1112 -94.21 29.91 -29.72
N VAL A 1113 -93.89 30.22 -28.45
CA VAL A 1113 -93.10 31.44 -28.12
C VAL A 1113 -91.92 31.21 -27.16
N LEU A 1114 -91.75 30.05 -26.52
CA LEU A 1114 -90.66 29.84 -25.53
C LEU A 1114 -89.63 28.77 -25.91
N THR A 1115 -89.52 28.43 -27.20
CA THR A 1115 -88.48 27.53 -27.73
C THR A 1115 -87.39 28.31 -28.44
N THR A 1116 -86.65 29.16 -27.71
CA THR A 1116 -85.23 29.47 -27.99
C THR A 1116 -84.66 30.37 -26.89
N ARG A 1117 -83.49 29.98 -26.35
CA ARG A 1117 -82.55 30.78 -25.52
C ARG A 1117 -82.60 30.81 -23.98
N TRP A 1118 -83.31 29.93 -23.29
CA TRP A 1118 -83.13 29.83 -21.82
C TRP A 1118 -82.99 28.38 -21.34
N TYR A 1119 -81.76 27.86 -21.42
CA TYR A 1119 -81.33 26.68 -20.66
C TYR A 1119 -79.86 26.82 -20.25
N LYS A 1120 -79.63 27.19 -18.98
CA LYS A 1120 -78.78 26.47 -18.01
C LYS A 1120 -78.63 27.30 -16.73
N VAL A 1121 -79.65 27.25 -15.88
CA VAL A 1121 -79.44 27.46 -14.44
C VAL A 1121 -79.20 26.07 -13.83
N ARG A 1122 -77.97 25.80 -13.37
CA ARG A 1122 -77.72 24.79 -12.33
C ARG A 1122 -77.61 25.55 -11.01
N PRO A 1123 -78.50 25.35 -10.03
CA PRO A 1123 -78.21 25.68 -8.65
C PRO A 1123 -77.36 24.55 -8.06
N GLY A 1124 -76.09 24.82 -7.83
CA GLY A 1124 -75.32 24.13 -6.80
C GLY A 1124 -75.64 24.81 -5.47
N ILE A 1125 -76.42 24.16 -4.62
CA ILE A 1125 -76.44 24.42 -3.19
C ILE A 1125 -76.08 23.10 -2.52
N ASP A 1126 -74.83 22.99 -2.11
CA ASP A 1126 -74.50 22.23 -0.90
C ASP A 1126 -74.35 23.24 0.22
N GLY A 1127 -75.28 23.19 1.17
CA GLY A 1127 -75.22 23.92 2.41
C GLY A 1127 -74.39 23.16 3.44
N ARG A 1128 -73.46 23.87 4.08
CA ARG A 1128 -73.01 23.76 5.49
C ARG A 1128 -71.81 24.72 5.64
N GLY A 1129 -71.74 25.66 6.57
CA GLY A 1129 -72.65 26.04 7.65
C GLY A 1129 -72.23 27.40 8.22
N PHE A 1130 -73.15 28.04 8.93
CA PHE A 1130 -72.81 29.05 9.92
C PHE A 1130 -72.16 28.37 11.13
N PRO A 1131 -71.15 29.01 11.74
CA PRO A 1131 -71.12 29.05 13.20
C PRO A 1131 -70.88 30.46 13.76
N ASP A 1132 -71.69 30.77 14.77
CA ASP A 1132 -71.43 31.51 16.01
C ASP A 1132 -70.62 32.81 16.01
N THR A 1133 -71.30 33.91 16.39
CA THR A 1133 -71.02 34.64 17.64
C THR A 1133 -72.19 35.55 18.02
N ALA A 1134 -72.49 35.61 19.33
CA ALA A 1134 -73.00 36.73 20.14
C ALA A 1134 -74.01 37.74 19.55
#